data_AF-A0A2V3JJP7-F1
#
_entry.id   AF-A0A2V3JJP7-F1
#
_cell.length_a   1.000
_cell.length_b   1.000
_cell.length_c   1.000
_cell.angle_alpha   90.00
_cell.angle_beta   90.00
_cell.angle_gamma   90.00
#
_symmetry.space_group_name_H-M   'P 1'
#
loop_
_entity.id
_entity.type
_entity.pdbx_description
1 polymer ?
#
loop_
_entity_poly.entity_id
_entity_poly.type
_entity_poly.pdbx_seq_one_letter_code
_entity_poly.pdbx_strand_id
1 'polypeptide(L)'
;MRKVVLLLLVFFMLMGTVQAGLDVTDGSCKIEDLEGSATVTLTLTNAGDDEPIKVQAPMLKSPRDGITLSIQDKYPITISENKSKTVDIEVQITKIVSKGVYDATASFDYHNTLVTADITIDVARQAPAHLAPIPNINITDPVIFNKPRKEMEATGFKVVKKFEIINDGGDMTMTVKSVAAYGTPEAGMTFKVDYPTKILNKSAGTANLTITIPVTASEGPHKGKLRIDAGEAGLQDITVTVTVEHAVKFEMSAHDPNFGRVDLLKSVPLGISLSETLGYKDITAVKIQRETTTAADGKDDWMAVSLPASIIQKGKTVPLTFTLRFRGETIVGRTYTWQYFLSHSAGNETITLKATAMPIDIEGTKSALATMKASGNPEISKIAGDTFNMLSSSGAGSAESWASVTTIAQCSVTFLDAMDRAVEAVDGGDQEDALNDLLVARIAVATMYRSAKTQAQTNIYTASNKFLKSTLQRESAYFEKMASDADDDRTRIIAYRHSATAYELLNDPGRSGKASNMAEDAISSYNQRIESANDHCVNADDAIRRASDDLYRWGDTKLLVNPFVYDSTSYRYKFAVNETETSAEEYLAAGEFELSEGSAVRADELRNQWLFLLGQFLMLMIGYVILFVCAVLWCVLAFMAFTADSREEEFGDVVLLS
;
A
#
# COMPACT_ATOMS: atom_id res chain seq x y z
N MET A 1 -80.77 74.21 -51.27
CA MET A 1 -82.24 74.39 -51.33
C MET A 1 -82.84 73.18 -52.04
N ARG A 2 -83.84 72.53 -51.43
CA ARG A 2 -85.02 71.79 -51.98
C ARG A 2 -84.91 71.15 -53.39
N LYS A 3 -85.39 69.95 -53.73
CA LYS A 3 -86.17 68.86 -53.08
C LYS A 3 -86.41 67.77 -54.18
N VAL A 4 -86.59 66.49 -53.77
CA VAL A 4 -87.57 65.49 -54.29
C VAL A 4 -87.26 64.59 -55.53
N VAL A 5 -87.06 63.28 -55.25
CA VAL A 5 -87.75 62.00 -55.68
C VAL A 5 -88.01 61.62 -57.18
N LEU A 6 -87.93 60.29 -57.43
CA LEU A 6 -88.59 59.37 -58.42
C LEU A 6 -87.64 58.85 -59.55
N LEU A 7 -87.16 57.60 -59.57
CA LEU A 7 -87.75 56.27 -59.94
C LEU A 7 -88.11 56.13 -61.44
N LEU A 8 -87.37 55.28 -62.19
CA LEU A 8 -87.94 54.41 -63.25
C LEU A 8 -86.99 53.27 -63.68
N LEU A 9 -87.61 52.10 -63.81
CA LEU A 9 -87.15 50.80 -64.32
C LEU A 9 -87.10 50.77 -65.87
N VAL A 10 -86.11 50.07 -66.46
CA VAL A 10 -86.15 49.43 -67.80
C VAL A 10 -85.17 48.23 -67.70
N PHE A 11 -85.59 46.98 -67.49
CA PHE A 11 -86.19 46.02 -68.43
C PHE A 11 -85.31 45.69 -69.65
N PHE A 12 -84.54 44.62 -69.55
CA PHE A 12 -84.13 43.82 -70.71
C PHE A 12 -84.40 42.34 -70.39
N MET A 13 -85.45 41.81 -71.03
CA MET A 13 -85.71 40.39 -71.18
C MET A 13 -84.54 39.72 -71.91
N LEU A 14 -84.06 38.60 -71.39
CA LEU A 14 -83.60 37.49 -72.23
C LEU A 14 -84.62 36.36 -72.06
N MET A 15 -85.22 35.97 -73.19
CA MET A 15 -86.13 34.83 -73.29
C MET A 15 -85.39 33.54 -72.96
N GLY A 16 -85.79 32.89 -71.87
CA GLY A 16 -85.67 31.44 -71.69
C GLY A 16 -87.01 30.82 -72.04
N THR A 17 -87.00 29.78 -72.88
CA THR A 17 -88.13 28.87 -73.03
C THR A 17 -88.52 28.35 -71.65
N VAL A 18 -89.71 28.72 -71.15
CA VAL A 18 -90.25 28.20 -69.88
C VAL A 18 -90.57 26.73 -70.08
N GLN A 19 -89.62 25.89 -69.69
CA GLN A 19 -89.84 24.47 -69.47
C GLN A 19 -90.47 24.37 -68.08
N ALA A 20 -91.64 23.74 -67.96
CA ALA A 20 -92.31 23.53 -66.67
C ALA A 20 -91.32 22.86 -65.69
N GLY A 21 -90.89 23.60 -64.67
CA GLY A 21 -89.76 23.19 -63.84
C GLY A 21 -89.76 23.87 -62.47
N LEU A 22 -89.10 23.22 -61.52
CA LEU A 22 -88.80 23.77 -60.21
C LEU A 22 -87.59 24.72 -60.35
N ASP A 23 -87.74 25.99 -59.96
CA ASP A 23 -86.63 26.92 -59.83
C ASP A 23 -86.20 27.03 -58.37
N VAL A 24 -84.90 27.04 -58.10
CA VAL A 24 -84.34 27.19 -56.76
C VAL A 24 -83.34 28.34 -56.76
N THR A 25 -83.42 29.24 -55.78
CA THR A 25 -82.44 30.31 -55.60
C THR A 25 -81.17 29.79 -54.94
N ASP A 26 -80.02 30.35 -55.31
CA ASP A 26 -78.77 30.16 -54.57
C ASP A 26 -78.84 30.82 -53.18
N GLY A 27 -77.99 30.34 -52.28
CA GLY A 27 -77.91 30.82 -50.91
C GLY A 27 -76.50 31.23 -50.51
N SER A 28 -76.39 32.10 -49.52
CA SER A 28 -75.09 32.36 -48.89
C SER A 28 -75.24 32.60 -47.40
N CYS A 29 -74.22 32.23 -46.64
CA CYS A 29 -74.12 32.57 -45.23
C CYS A 29 -72.70 32.96 -44.86
N LYS A 30 -72.59 33.76 -43.80
CA LYS A 30 -71.33 34.12 -43.17
C LYS A 30 -71.30 33.54 -41.77
N ILE A 31 -70.23 32.83 -41.42
CA ILE A 31 -70.04 32.27 -40.08
C ILE A 31 -68.81 32.92 -39.45
N GLU A 32 -69.00 33.58 -38.31
CA GLU A 32 -67.96 34.32 -37.59
C GLU A 32 -67.48 33.58 -36.32
N ASP A 33 -68.26 32.62 -35.81
CA ASP A 33 -67.97 31.88 -34.57
C ASP A 33 -67.19 30.56 -34.80
N LEU A 34 -66.50 30.07 -33.76
CA LEU A 34 -65.66 28.84 -33.80
C LEU A 34 -66.48 27.56 -34.00
N GLU A 35 -67.64 27.50 -33.36
CA GLU A 35 -68.64 26.43 -33.45
C GLU A 35 -69.98 27.09 -33.77
N GLY A 36 -70.00 27.88 -34.84
CA GLY A 36 -71.17 28.64 -35.28
C GLY A 36 -72.08 27.82 -36.19
N SER A 37 -73.38 28.05 -36.04
CA SER A 37 -74.41 27.62 -36.99
C SER A 37 -74.95 28.84 -37.73
N ALA A 38 -75.14 28.75 -39.04
CA ALA A 38 -75.90 29.73 -39.80
C ALA A 38 -76.98 29.03 -40.62
N THR A 39 -78.14 29.66 -40.74
CA THR A 39 -79.23 29.17 -41.57
C THR A 39 -79.17 29.85 -42.93
N VAL A 40 -79.16 29.04 -43.98
CA VAL A 40 -79.30 29.47 -45.38
C VAL A 40 -80.72 29.17 -45.82
N THR A 41 -81.48 30.22 -46.13
CA THR A 41 -82.83 30.08 -46.67
C THR A 41 -82.79 30.06 -48.19
N LEU A 42 -83.25 28.96 -48.79
CA LEU A 42 -83.43 28.81 -50.24
C LEU A 42 -84.91 28.95 -50.59
N THR A 43 -85.21 29.60 -51.72
CA THR A 43 -86.59 29.75 -52.21
C THR A 43 -86.83 28.80 -53.37
N LEU A 44 -87.76 27.87 -53.17
CA LEU A 44 -88.23 26.94 -54.20
C LEU A 44 -89.48 27.51 -54.83
N THR A 45 -89.49 27.70 -56.16
CA THR A 45 -90.62 28.25 -56.89
C THR A 45 -91.14 27.23 -57.89
N ASN A 46 -92.44 26.93 -57.82
CA ASN A 46 -93.12 26.18 -58.86
C ASN A 46 -93.45 27.12 -60.02
N ALA A 47 -92.65 27.07 -61.08
CA ALA A 47 -92.83 27.89 -62.28
C ALA A 47 -93.71 27.20 -63.36
N GLY A 48 -94.34 26.07 -63.04
CA GLY A 48 -95.28 25.36 -63.92
C GLY A 48 -96.74 25.78 -63.70
N ASP A 49 -97.55 25.66 -64.75
CA ASP A 49 -98.85 26.35 -64.85
C ASP A 49 -100.11 25.55 -64.44
N ASP A 50 -100.05 24.27 -64.01
CA ASP A 50 -101.32 23.54 -63.75
C ASP A 50 -101.32 22.46 -62.62
N GLU A 51 -100.21 22.12 -61.95
CA GLU A 51 -100.24 21.14 -60.84
C GLU A 51 -99.31 21.49 -59.65
N PRO A 52 -99.72 21.17 -58.40
CA PRO A 52 -98.86 21.30 -57.23
C PRO A 52 -97.73 20.27 -57.27
N ILE A 53 -96.48 20.73 -57.13
CA ILE A 53 -95.30 19.87 -57.16
C ILE A 53 -94.95 19.36 -55.76
N LYS A 54 -94.48 18.11 -55.68
CA LYS A 54 -93.92 17.52 -54.44
C LYS A 54 -92.40 17.43 -54.58
N VAL A 55 -91.69 18.14 -53.71
CA VAL A 55 -90.22 18.15 -53.66
C VAL A 55 -89.76 17.28 -52.50
N GLN A 56 -88.81 16.37 -52.76
CA GLN A 56 -88.21 15.52 -51.72
C GLN A 56 -87.12 16.25 -50.95
N ALA A 57 -86.68 15.68 -49.84
CA ALA A 57 -85.55 16.21 -49.07
C ALA A 57 -84.31 16.35 -49.97
N PRO A 58 -83.61 17.50 -49.98
CA PRO A 58 -82.43 17.67 -50.81
C PRO A 58 -81.31 16.73 -50.38
N MET A 59 -80.52 16.29 -51.35
CA MET A 59 -79.21 15.72 -51.07
C MET A 59 -78.22 16.87 -50.83
N LEU A 60 -77.60 16.88 -49.65
CA LEU A 60 -76.65 17.92 -49.25
C LEU A 60 -75.22 17.39 -49.37
N LYS A 61 -74.39 18.07 -50.15
CA LYS A 61 -72.96 17.74 -50.26
C LYS A 61 -72.13 18.71 -49.41
N SER A 62 -71.46 18.17 -48.39
CA SER A 62 -70.52 18.96 -47.58
C SER A 62 -69.35 19.44 -48.44
N PRO A 63 -68.92 20.70 -48.30
CA PRO A 63 -67.81 21.27 -49.08
C PRO A 63 -66.45 20.74 -48.61
N ARG A 64 -66.33 20.38 -47.32
CA ARG A 64 -65.11 19.91 -46.69
C ARG A 64 -65.38 19.31 -45.31
N ASP A 65 -64.50 18.40 -44.88
CA ASP A 65 -64.42 17.95 -43.49
C ASP A 65 -64.42 19.16 -42.51
N GLY A 66 -65.37 19.15 -41.58
CA GLY A 66 -65.55 20.21 -40.58
C GLY A 66 -66.70 21.18 -40.85
N ILE A 67 -67.31 21.16 -42.05
CA ILE A 67 -68.56 21.87 -42.35
C ILE A 67 -69.65 20.83 -42.61
N THR A 68 -70.74 20.87 -41.85
CA THR A 68 -71.88 19.97 -42.03
C THR A 68 -73.12 20.76 -42.39
N LEU A 69 -73.90 20.26 -43.36
CA LEU A 69 -75.18 20.85 -43.74
C LEU A 69 -76.30 19.91 -43.29
N SER A 70 -77.36 20.46 -42.71
CA SER A 70 -78.54 19.72 -42.29
C SER A 70 -79.83 20.43 -42.68
N ILE A 71 -80.88 19.66 -42.92
CA ILE A 71 -82.18 20.18 -43.33
C ILE A 71 -83.02 20.45 -42.09
N GLN A 72 -83.61 21.65 -41.98
CA GLN A 72 -84.46 22.00 -40.84
C GLN A 72 -85.95 21.73 -41.11
N ASP A 73 -86.39 21.81 -42.37
CA ASP A 73 -87.78 21.60 -42.76
C ASP A 73 -88.21 20.13 -42.82
N LYS A 74 -89.53 19.91 -42.71
CA LYS A 74 -90.16 18.61 -42.92
C LYS A 74 -90.43 18.38 -44.41
N TYR A 75 -89.93 17.27 -44.93
CA TYR A 75 -90.13 16.81 -46.31
C TYR A 75 -90.97 15.53 -46.37
N PRO A 76 -91.64 15.23 -47.51
CA PRO A 76 -91.70 16.04 -48.73
C PRO A 76 -92.50 17.33 -48.57
N ILE A 77 -92.18 18.35 -49.37
CA ILE A 77 -92.85 19.64 -49.38
C ILE A 77 -93.71 19.76 -50.64
N THR A 78 -94.98 20.12 -50.48
CA THR A 78 -95.87 20.44 -51.60
C THR A 78 -95.86 21.95 -51.86
N ILE A 79 -95.62 22.35 -53.11
CA ILE A 79 -95.62 23.75 -53.55
C ILE A 79 -96.74 23.90 -54.58
N SER A 80 -97.75 24.71 -54.26
CA SER A 80 -98.86 24.99 -55.18
C SER A 80 -98.36 25.76 -56.40
N GLU A 81 -99.13 25.68 -57.49
CA GLU A 81 -98.88 26.39 -58.75
C GLU A 81 -98.56 27.87 -58.53
N ASN A 82 -97.52 28.38 -59.20
CA ASN A 82 -97.11 29.78 -59.14
C ASN A 82 -96.87 30.31 -57.71
N LYS A 83 -96.57 29.40 -56.75
CA LYS A 83 -96.17 29.74 -55.38
C LYS A 83 -94.72 29.38 -55.15
N SER A 84 -94.13 30.10 -54.22
CA SER A 84 -92.81 29.81 -53.69
C SER A 84 -92.93 29.33 -52.25
N LYS A 85 -92.02 28.45 -51.86
CA LYS A 85 -91.84 28.05 -50.47
C LYS A 85 -90.36 28.14 -50.12
N THR A 86 -90.07 28.71 -48.97
CA THR A 86 -88.72 28.78 -48.42
C THR A 86 -88.37 27.49 -47.72
N VAL A 87 -87.11 27.09 -47.79
CA VAL A 87 -86.55 25.98 -47.02
C VAL A 87 -85.24 26.42 -46.39
N ASP A 88 -85.01 25.95 -45.17
CA ASP A 88 -83.87 26.33 -44.35
C ASP A 88 -82.88 25.17 -44.27
N ILE A 89 -81.65 25.45 -44.68
CA ILE A 89 -80.50 24.56 -44.54
C ILE A 89 -79.61 25.15 -43.46
N GLU A 90 -79.38 24.39 -42.39
CA GLU A 90 -78.44 24.78 -41.35
C GLU A 90 -77.02 24.34 -41.74
N VAL A 91 -76.10 25.30 -41.77
CA VAL A 91 -74.67 25.10 -41.94
C VAL A 91 -74.01 25.18 -40.57
N GLN A 92 -73.37 24.11 -40.13
CA GLN A 92 -72.64 24.04 -38.86
C GLN A 92 -71.15 23.80 -39.09
N ILE A 93 -70.32 24.56 -38.39
CA ILE A 93 -68.88 24.29 -38.27
C ILE A 93 -68.69 23.33 -37.11
N THR A 94 -68.31 22.08 -37.42
CA THR A 94 -68.15 20.99 -36.44
C THR A 94 -66.68 20.70 -36.10
N LYS A 95 -65.73 21.32 -36.82
CA LYS A 95 -64.28 21.26 -36.56
C LYS A 95 -63.62 22.58 -36.96
N ILE A 96 -62.34 22.76 -36.62
CA ILE A 96 -61.56 23.94 -37.03
C ILE A 96 -61.43 23.98 -38.56
N VAL A 97 -62.01 25.01 -39.20
CA VAL A 97 -61.96 25.25 -40.64
C VAL A 97 -61.19 26.56 -40.91
N SER A 98 -60.28 26.55 -41.89
CA SER A 98 -59.53 27.74 -42.30
C SER A 98 -60.45 28.85 -42.81
N LYS A 99 -60.02 30.10 -42.66
CA LYS A 99 -60.69 31.26 -43.26
C LYS A 99 -60.77 31.10 -44.77
N GLY A 100 -61.94 31.32 -45.35
CA GLY A 100 -62.12 31.24 -46.80
C GLY A 100 -63.57 31.07 -47.19
N VAL A 101 -63.77 31.05 -48.51
CA VAL A 101 -65.07 30.79 -49.14
C VAL A 101 -65.12 29.33 -49.53
N TYR A 102 -66.20 28.66 -49.14
CA TYR A 102 -66.45 27.25 -49.42
C TYR A 102 -67.78 27.09 -50.15
N ASP A 103 -67.78 26.33 -51.24
CA ASP A 103 -68.97 26.10 -52.05
C ASP A 103 -69.57 24.73 -51.73
N ALA A 104 -70.82 24.73 -51.28
CA ALA A 104 -71.62 23.54 -51.06
C ALA A 104 -72.79 23.51 -52.07
N THR A 105 -73.34 22.34 -52.33
CA THR A 105 -74.47 22.19 -53.26
C THR A 105 -75.62 21.46 -52.58
N ALA A 106 -76.83 22.01 -52.72
CA ALA A 106 -78.07 21.35 -52.35
C ALA A 106 -78.79 20.88 -53.62
N SER A 107 -79.06 19.59 -53.73
CA SER A 107 -79.70 19.00 -54.92
C SER A 107 -81.11 18.53 -54.58
N PHE A 108 -82.11 19.13 -55.20
CA PHE A 108 -83.53 18.83 -55.03
C PHE A 108 -84.01 17.92 -56.17
N ASP A 109 -84.67 16.82 -55.83
CA ASP A 109 -85.27 15.91 -56.79
C ASP A 109 -86.77 16.22 -56.96
N TYR A 110 -87.18 16.43 -58.21
CA TYR A 110 -88.54 16.62 -58.65
C TYR A 110 -88.79 15.84 -59.95
N HIS A 111 -89.74 14.90 -59.95
CA HIS A 111 -90.09 14.06 -61.10
C HIS A 111 -88.87 13.47 -61.85
N ASN A 112 -87.90 12.92 -61.11
CA ASN A 112 -86.63 12.38 -61.64
C ASN A 112 -85.77 13.43 -62.37
N THR A 113 -85.99 14.72 -62.10
CA THR A 113 -85.18 15.84 -62.56
C THR A 113 -84.51 16.46 -61.35
N LEU A 114 -83.18 16.57 -61.41
CA LEU A 114 -82.36 17.13 -60.35
C LEU A 114 -82.17 18.62 -60.60
N VAL A 115 -82.59 19.45 -59.64
CA VAL A 115 -82.34 20.90 -59.65
C VAL A 115 -81.39 21.22 -58.51
N THR A 116 -80.33 21.96 -58.80
CA THR A 116 -79.27 22.27 -57.82
C THR A 116 -79.29 23.75 -57.45
N ALA A 117 -79.00 24.03 -56.19
CA ALA A 117 -78.70 25.37 -55.70
C ALA A 117 -77.29 25.38 -55.11
N ASP A 118 -76.54 26.43 -55.42
CA ASP A 118 -75.22 26.65 -54.85
C ASP A 118 -75.35 27.42 -53.52
N ILE A 119 -74.58 26.97 -52.53
CA ILE A 119 -74.53 27.56 -51.20
C ILE A 119 -73.09 28.03 -50.96
N THR A 120 -72.90 29.34 -50.96
CA THR A 120 -71.60 29.95 -50.66
C THR A 120 -71.46 30.22 -49.16
N ILE A 121 -70.47 29.59 -48.55
CA ILE A 121 -70.19 29.68 -47.10
C ILE A 121 -68.91 30.50 -46.91
N ASP A 122 -69.05 31.74 -46.43
CA ASP A 122 -67.91 32.58 -46.06
C ASP A 122 -67.55 32.37 -44.58
N VAL A 123 -66.47 31.64 -44.34
CA VAL A 123 -65.87 31.51 -43.01
C VAL A 123 -64.92 32.68 -42.83
N ALA A 124 -65.40 33.73 -42.15
CA ALA A 124 -64.69 35.02 -42.09
C ALA A 124 -63.61 35.09 -40.99
N ARG A 125 -63.56 34.10 -40.10
CA ARG A 125 -62.64 34.03 -38.95
C ARG A 125 -61.39 33.22 -39.28
N GLN A 126 -60.23 33.67 -38.77
CA GLN A 126 -58.98 32.89 -38.82
C GLN A 126 -59.03 31.72 -37.85
N ALA A 127 -58.69 30.53 -38.33
CA ALA A 127 -58.49 29.37 -37.48
C ALA A 127 -57.27 29.60 -36.57
N PRO A 128 -57.38 29.34 -35.25
CA PRO A 128 -56.30 29.60 -34.30
C PRO A 128 -55.07 28.74 -34.58
N ALA A 129 -53.91 29.24 -34.16
CA ALA A 129 -52.67 28.45 -34.15
C ALA A 129 -52.80 27.30 -33.14
N HIS A 130 -52.11 26.19 -33.40
CA HIS A 130 -52.10 25.03 -32.52
C HIS A 130 -50.69 24.45 -32.48
N LEU A 131 -50.22 24.14 -31.27
CA LEU A 131 -48.93 23.51 -31.04
C LEU A 131 -49.05 22.00 -31.26
N ALA A 132 -48.40 21.49 -32.31
CA ALA A 132 -48.38 20.06 -32.57
C ALA A 132 -47.63 19.30 -31.45
N PRO A 133 -47.98 18.03 -31.15
CA PRO A 133 -47.28 17.24 -30.15
C PRO A 133 -45.78 17.06 -30.48
N ILE A 134 -44.91 17.61 -29.62
CA ILE A 134 -43.47 17.43 -29.70
C ILE A 134 -43.08 16.12 -29.00
N PRO A 135 -42.28 15.23 -29.64
CA PRO A 135 -41.81 14.00 -29.00
C PRO A 135 -40.77 14.29 -27.90
N ASN A 136 -40.64 13.37 -26.95
CA ASN A 136 -39.57 13.42 -25.94
C ASN A 136 -38.19 13.38 -26.61
N ILE A 137 -37.23 14.12 -26.04
CA ILE A 137 -35.87 14.21 -26.56
C ILE A 137 -35.02 13.17 -25.84
N ASN A 138 -34.61 12.12 -26.55
CA ASN A 138 -33.65 11.14 -26.04
C ASN A 138 -32.32 11.34 -26.74
N ILE A 139 -31.26 11.61 -25.96
CA ILE A 139 -29.89 11.60 -26.46
C ILE A 139 -29.44 10.15 -26.52
N THR A 140 -29.40 9.59 -27.73
CA THR A 140 -29.14 8.16 -27.96
C THR A 140 -27.69 7.78 -27.73
N ASP A 141 -26.76 8.70 -28.02
CA ASP A 141 -25.35 8.48 -27.79
C ASP A 141 -25.00 8.94 -26.36
N PRO A 142 -24.39 8.08 -25.54
CA PRO A 142 -24.02 8.47 -24.19
C PRO A 142 -23.03 9.64 -24.23
N VAL A 143 -23.17 10.55 -23.28
CA VAL A 143 -22.23 11.65 -23.12
C VAL A 143 -21.02 11.11 -22.36
N ILE A 144 -19.95 10.81 -23.11
CA ILE A 144 -18.73 10.22 -22.57
C ILE A 144 -17.85 11.32 -21.97
N PHE A 145 -17.60 11.22 -20.67
CA PHE A 145 -16.71 12.13 -19.94
C PHE A 145 -15.26 11.71 -20.16
N ASN A 146 -14.69 12.16 -21.28
CA ASN A 146 -13.34 11.78 -21.75
C ASN A 146 -12.26 12.85 -21.55
N LYS A 147 -12.58 13.94 -20.84
CA LYS A 147 -11.67 15.04 -20.53
C LYS A 147 -11.40 15.13 -19.02
N PRO A 148 -10.20 15.56 -18.59
CA PRO A 148 -9.88 15.66 -17.16
C PRO A 148 -10.93 16.45 -16.39
N ARG A 149 -11.41 15.88 -15.27
CA ARG A 149 -12.46 16.45 -14.43
C ARG A 149 -12.19 17.90 -14.06
N LYS A 150 -10.93 18.21 -13.68
CA LYS A 150 -10.50 19.57 -13.31
C LYS A 150 -10.69 20.60 -14.42
N GLU A 151 -10.51 20.22 -15.68
CA GLU A 151 -10.70 21.11 -16.83
C GLU A 151 -12.19 21.41 -17.07
N MET A 152 -13.06 20.47 -16.71
CA MET A 152 -14.49 20.51 -16.98
C MET A 152 -15.32 21.03 -15.79
N GLU A 153 -14.72 21.22 -14.61
CA GLU A 153 -15.41 21.67 -13.39
C GLU A 153 -16.17 23.00 -13.58
N ALA A 154 -15.59 23.96 -14.28
CA ALA A 154 -16.20 25.27 -14.49
C ALA A 154 -17.22 25.32 -15.64
N THR A 155 -17.11 24.42 -16.63
CA THR A 155 -17.85 24.53 -17.90
C THR A 155 -18.87 23.43 -18.13
N GLY A 156 -18.69 22.26 -17.51
CA GLY A 156 -19.50 21.06 -17.73
C GLY A 156 -19.39 20.51 -19.16
N PHE A 157 -19.96 19.34 -19.38
CA PHE A 157 -20.08 18.73 -20.70
C PHE A 157 -21.30 19.30 -21.42
N LYS A 158 -21.11 19.82 -22.63
CA LYS A 158 -22.16 20.46 -23.42
C LYS A 158 -22.60 19.56 -24.56
N VAL A 159 -23.91 19.36 -24.67
CA VAL A 159 -24.55 18.65 -25.78
C VAL A 159 -25.58 19.57 -26.41
N VAL A 160 -25.57 19.67 -27.74
CA VAL A 160 -26.55 20.47 -28.49
C VAL A 160 -27.44 19.53 -29.29
N LYS A 161 -28.76 19.64 -29.08
CA LYS A 161 -29.77 18.89 -29.82
C LYS A 161 -30.76 19.84 -30.49
N LYS A 162 -31.04 19.59 -31.76
CA LYS A 162 -32.06 20.32 -32.52
C LYS A 162 -33.39 19.60 -32.44
N PHE A 163 -34.48 20.36 -32.30
CA PHE A 163 -35.85 19.86 -32.40
C PHE A 163 -36.74 20.93 -33.04
N GLU A 164 -37.91 20.52 -33.53
CA GLU A 164 -38.85 21.41 -34.21
C GLU A 164 -40.06 21.69 -33.33
N ILE A 165 -40.50 22.95 -33.37
CA ILE A 165 -41.77 23.41 -32.81
C ILE A 165 -42.68 23.65 -34.02
N ILE A 166 -43.79 22.93 -34.10
CA ILE A 166 -44.64 22.89 -35.30
C ILE A 166 -45.97 23.57 -34.99
N ASN A 167 -46.36 24.52 -35.85
CA ASN A 167 -47.70 25.11 -35.86
C ASN A 167 -48.54 24.36 -36.91
N ASP A 168 -49.27 23.34 -36.49
CA ASP A 168 -50.15 22.55 -37.36
C ASP A 168 -51.59 23.12 -37.40
N GLY A 169 -51.88 24.13 -36.58
CA GLY A 169 -53.18 24.80 -36.52
C GLY A 169 -53.37 25.89 -37.59
N GLY A 170 -54.59 25.93 -38.12
CA GLY A 170 -55.23 27.11 -38.71
C GLY A 170 -54.42 28.00 -39.65
N ASP A 171 -54.71 29.30 -39.59
CA ASP A 171 -54.15 30.34 -40.47
C ASP A 171 -53.39 31.42 -39.68
N MET A 172 -53.33 31.30 -38.36
CA MET A 172 -52.64 32.26 -37.49
C MET A 172 -51.17 31.87 -37.27
N THR A 173 -50.31 32.88 -37.15
CA THR A 173 -48.92 32.73 -36.68
C THR A 173 -48.91 32.38 -35.20
N MET A 174 -48.18 31.32 -34.82
CA MET A 174 -47.95 30.95 -33.44
C MET A 174 -46.89 31.85 -32.79
N THR A 175 -47.14 32.32 -31.58
CA THR A 175 -46.17 33.09 -30.79
C THR A 175 -45.66 32.24 -29.63
N VAL A 176 -44.38 31.87 -29.66
CA VAL A 176 -43.75 31.08 -28.61
C VAL A 176 -43.29 32.03 -27.51
N LYS A 177 -43.94 31.98 -26.35
CA LYS A 177 -43.65 32.83 -25.19
C LYS A 177 -42.38 32.38 -24.48
N SER A 178 -42.27 31.08 -24.21
CA SER A 178 -41.11 30.54 -23.51
C SER A 178 -40.81 29.11 -23.90
N VAL A 179 -39.52 28.78 -23.94
CA VAL A 179 -39.03 27.40 -23.94
C VAL A 179 -37.97 27.29 -22.86
N ALA A 180 -38.33 26.72 -21.72
CA ALA A 180 -37.48 26.72 -20.54
C ALA A 180 -37.52 25.39 -19.79
N ALA A 181 -36.48 25.14 -19.00
CA ALA A 181 -36.47 24.02 -18.08
C ALA A 181 -37.66 24.11 -17.12
N TYR A 182 -38.33 22.98 -16.89
CA TYR A 182 -39.43 22.88 -15.96
C TYR A 182 -39.03 21.99 -14.77
N GLY A 183 -38.99 22.59 -13.59
CA GLY A 183 -38.39 21.97 -12.41
C GLY A 183 -36.86 21.96 -12.47
N THR A 184 -36.24 21.20 -11.57
CA THR A 184 -34.79 21.02 -11.51
C THR A 184 -34.43 19.75 -12.28
N PRO A 185 -33.69 19.83 -13.40
CA PRO A 185 -33.17 18.64 -14.07
C PRO A 185 -32.32 17.79 -13.10
N GLU A 186 -32.37 16.47 -13.27
CA GLU A 186 -31.58 15.55 -12.45
C GLU A 186 -30.07 15.81 -12.60
N ALA A 187 -29.29 15.32 -11.64
CA ALA A 187 -27.82 15.44 -11.60
C ALA A 187 -27.27 16.88 -11.73
N GLY A 188 -28.09 17.92 -11.51
CA GLY A 188 -27.67 19.32 -11.63
C GLY A 188 -27.47 19.76 -13.08
N MET A 189 -28.07 19.06 -14.05
CA MET A 189 -28.04 19.49 -15.45
C MET A 189 -28.73 20.84 -15.62
N THR A 190 -28.28 21.61 -16.62
CA THR A 190 -28.94 22.88 -17.00
C THR A 190 -29.31 22.86 -18.47
N PHE A 191 -30.50 23.37 -18.78
CA PHE A 191 -31.00 23.46 -20.15
C PHE A 191 -31.08 24.92 -20.56
N LYS A 192 -30.45 25.24 -21.69
CA LYS A 192 -30.60 26.53 -22.36
C LYS A 192 -31.15 26.26 -23.75
N VAL A 193 -32.28 26.87 -24.08
CA VAL A 193 -32.90 26.71 -25.39
C VAL A 193 -32.87 28.03 -26.13
N ASP A 194 -32.38 27.98 -27.36
CA ASP A 194 -32.56 29.04 -28.34
C ASP A 194 -33.71 28.64 -29.26
N TYR A 195 -34.73 29.48 -29.39
CA TYR A 195 -35.98 29.14 -30.06
C TYR A 195 -36.57 30.33 -30.84
N PRO A 196 -37.30 30.07 -31.92
CA PRO A 196 -37.99 31.11 -32.66
C PRO A 196 -39.21 31.60 -31.88
N THR A 197 -39.36 32.91 -31.74
CA THR A 197 -40.49 33.52 -31.02
C THR A 197 -41.77 33.58 -31.86
N LYS A 198 -41.69 33.39 -33.17
CA LYS A 198 -42.82 33.36 -34.11
C LYS A 198 -42.67 32.23 -35.11
N ILE A 199 -43.75 31.49 -35.35
CA ILE A 199 -43.81 30.40 -36.31
C ILE A 199 -45.03 30.62 -37.20
N LEU A 200 -44.80 30.71 -38.52
CA LEU A 200 -45.86 30.97 -39.50
C LEU A 200 -46.90 29.85 -39.51
N ASN A 201 -48.04 30.11 -40.13
CA ASN A 201 -49.11 29.13 -40.28
C ASN A 201 -48.62 27.90 -41.05
N LYS A 202 -48.98 26.70 -40.58
CA LYS A 202 -48.64 25.41 -41.22
C LYS A 202 -47.15 25.25 -41.48
N SER A 203 -46.32 25.70 -40.53
CA SER A 203 -44.86 25.74 -40.64
C SER A 203 -44.19 25.28 -39.34
N ALA A 204 -42.87 25.11 -39.39
CA ALA A 204 -42.05 24.64 -38.29
C ALA A 204 -40.91 25.63 -38.00
N GLY A 205 -40.61 25.82 -36.73
CA GLY A 205 -39.46 26.58 -36.25
C GLY A 205 -38.46 25.67 -35.55
N THR A 206 -37.18 25.77 -35.91
CA THR A 206 -36.11 24.97 -35.30
C THR A 206 -35.63 25.60 -33.99
N ALA A 207 -35.62 24.83 -32.91
CA ALA A 207 -35.05 25.20 -31.63
C ALA A 207 -33.77 24.38 -31.34
N ASN A 208 -32.79 25.03 -30.70
CA ASN A 208 -31.52 24.42 -30.29
C ASN A 208 -31.49 24.28 -28.76
N LEU A 209 -31.59 23.06 -28.26
CA LEU A 209 -31.41 22.74 -26.84
C LEU A 209 -29.92 22.49 -26.56
N THR A 210 -29.32 23.34 -25.72
CA THR A 210 -28.00 23.12 -25.13
C THR A 210 -28.16 22.57 -23.72
N ILE A 211 -27.68 21.36 -23.51
CA ILE A 211 -27.66 20.68 -22.21
C ILE A 211 -26.24 20.79 -21.65
N THR A 212 -26.09 21.36 -20.46
CA THR A 212 -24.81 21.37 -19.75
C THR A 212 -24.89 20.42 -18.56
N ILE A 213 -24.02 19.42 -18.54
CA ILE A 213 -23.97 18.35 -17.53
C ILE A 213 -22.76 18.60 -16.64
N PRO A 214 -22.93 18.74 -15.31
CA PRO A 214 -21.81 18.96 -14.42
C PRO A 214 -20.94 17.71 -14.27
N VAL A 215 -19.66 17.90 -13.94
CA VAL A 215 -18.70 16.81 -13.72
C VAL A 215 -19.03 15.90 -12.53
N THR A 216 -19.99 16.31 -11.70
CA THR A 216 -20.49 15.57 -10.53
C THR A 216 -21.67 14.65 -10.87
N ALA A 217 -22.18 14.69 -12.11
CA ALA A 217 -23.24 13.79 -12.54
C ALA A 217 -22.79 12.33 -12.40
N SER A 218 -23.66 11.47 -11.87
CA SER A 218 -23.37 10.04 -11.78
C SER A 218 -23.55 9.38 -13.14
N GLU A 219 -23.02 8.16 -13.32
CA GLU A 219 -23.30 7.41 -14.54
C GLU A 219 -24.77 6.96 -14.62
N GLY A 220 -25.22 6.72 -15.84
CA GLY A 220 -26.56 6.23 -16.14
C GLY A 220 -27.49 7.30 -16.71
N PRO A 221 -28.78 6.97 -16.86
CA PRO A 221 -29.77 7.86 -17.45
C PRO A 221 -30.23 8.93 -16.44
N HIS A 222 -30.22 10.18 -16.88
CA HIS A 222 -30.76 11.33 -16.16
C HIS A 222 -31.85 12.01 -16.98
N LYS A 223 -32.87 12.50 -16.28
CA LYS A 223 -34.03 13.13 -16.89
C LYS A 223 -34.15 14.59 -16.48
N GLY A 224 -34.67 15.39 -17.41
CA GLY A 224 -35.19 16.72 -17.12
C GLY A 224 -36.45 16.98 -17.93
N LYS A 225 -37.17 18.04 -17.60
CA LYS A 225 -38.37 18.44 -18.35
C LYS A 225 -38.16 19.81 -18.98
N LEU A 226 -38.69 19.97 -20.18
CA LEU A 226 -38.72 21.23 -20.90
C LEU A 226 -40.19 21.61 -21.12
N ARG A 227 -40.57 22.82 -20.73
CA ARG A 227 -41.90 23.36 -20.97
C ARG A 227 -41.85 24.32 -22.15
N ILE A 228 -42.72 24.08 -23.12
CA ILE A 228 -42.94 24.92 -24.30
C ILE A 228 -44.28 25.61 -24.11
N ASP A 229 -44.24 26.93 -23.91
CA ASP A 229 -45.43 27.78 -23.80
C ASP A 229 -45.60 28.57 -25.10
N ALA A 230 -46.61 28.18 -25.90
CA ALA A 230 -46.99 28.84 -27.13
C ALA A 230 -48.21 29.77 -26.95
N GLY A 231 -48.50 30.18 -25.73
CA GLY A 231 -49.65 31.00 -25.38
C GLY A 231 -50.97 30.30 -25.68
N GLU A 232 -51.86 30.98 -26.41
CA GLU A 232 -53.18 30.44 -26.79
C GLU A 232 -53.08 29.21 -27.72
N ALA A 233 -51.93 29.00 -28.37
CA ALA A 233 -51.73 27.85 -29.25
C ALA A 233 -51.48 26.53 -28.50
N GLY A 234 -51.20 26.60 -27.19
CA GLY A 234 -51.03 25.42 -26.34
C GLY A 234 -49.81 25.45 -25.44
N LEU A 235 -49.78 24.51 -24.51
CA LEU A 235 -48.72 24.29 -23.54
C LEU A 235 -48.33 22.81 -23.55
N GLN A 236 -47.04 22.51 -23.68
CA GLN A 236 -46.55 21.14 -23.66
C GLN A 236 -45.31 20.99 -22.76
N ASP A 237 -45.28 19.90 -21.99
CA ASP A 237 -44.10 19.46 -21.25
C ASP A 237 -43.50 18.23 -21.95
N ILE A 238 -42.23 18.32 -22.34
CA ILE A 238 -41.48 17.19 -22.91
C ILE A 238 -40.38 16.74 -21.95
N THR A 239 -40.07 15.45 -21.97
CA THR A 239 -38.96 14.88 -21.20
C THR A 239 -37.70 14.84 -22.05
N VAL A 240 -36.58 15.28 -21.47
CA VAL A 240 -35.23 15.17 -22.02
C VAL A 240 -34.49 14.10 -21.23
N THR A 241 -34.04 13.03 -21.90
CA THR A 241 -33.24 11.96 -21.29
C THR A 241 -31.82 12.00 -21.83
N VAL A 242 -30.84 11.97 -20.93
CA VAL A 242 -29.41 11.93 -21.25
C VAL A 242 -28.75 10.80 -20.48
N THR A 243 -27.99 9.95 -21.18
CA THR A 243 -27.18 8.91 -20.53
C THR A 243 -25.75 9.43 -20.36
N VAL A 244 -25.23 9.36 -19.14
CA VAL A 244 -23.85 9.75 -18.80
C VAL A 244 -22.98 8.52 -18.64
N GLU A 245 -21.81 8.54 -19.27
CA GLU A 245 -20.76 7.52 -19.10
C GLU A 245 -19.43 8.19 -18.75
N HIS A 246 -18.72 7.62 -17.79
CA HIS A 246 -17.38 8.04 -17.39
C HIS A 246 -16.34 7.15 -18.04
N ALA A 247 -15.49 7.76 -18.86
CA ALA A 247 -14.30 7.10 -19.36
C ALA A 247 -13.24 6.94 -18.26
N VAL A 248 -12.32 6.02 -18.48
CA VAL A 248 -11.14 5.79 -17.64
C VAL A 248 -9.93 5.94 -18.54
N LYS A 249 -8.91 6.71 -18.11
CA LYS A 249 -7.64 6.82 -18.83
C LYS A 249 -6.50 6.46 -17.91
N PHE A 250 -5.77 5.42 -18.31
CA PHE A 250 -4.53 5.00 -17.68
C PHE A 250 -3.34 5.68 -18.36
N GLU A 251 -2.40 6.18 -17.57
CA GLU A 251 -1.10 6.67 -18.06
C GLU A 251 0.02 6.17 -17.16
N MET A 252 1.18 5.92 -17.77
CA MET A 252 2.39 5.46 -17.09
C MET A 252 3.57 6.38 -17.43
N SER A 253 4.46 6.60 -16.47
CA SER A 253 5.61 7.51 -16.67
C SER A 253 6.66 6.98 -17.65
N ALA A 254 6.80 5.66 -17.80
CA ALA A 254 7.75 5.04 -18.72
C ALA A 254 7.36 3.58 -19.04
N HIS A 255 7.46 3.17 -20.31
CA HIS A 255 7.21 1.79 -20.75
C HIS A 255 8.51 0.96 -20.85
N ASP A 256 9.65 1.61 -21.03
CA ASP A 256 10.97 1.00 -21.20
C ASP A 256 12.02 1.51 -20.19
N PRO A 257 11.72 1.47 -18.88
CA PRO A 257 12.62 2.02 -17.86
C PRO A 257 13.95 1.25 -17.81
N ASN A 258 15.07 1.98 -17.75
CA ASN A 258 16.41 1.42 -17.83
C ASN A 258 17.18 1.68 -16.52
N PHE A 259 17.69 0.63 -15.89
CA PHE A 259 18.57 0.75 -14.73
C PHE A 259 19.97 1.26 -15.09
N GLY A 260 20.31 1.28 -16.38
CA GLY A 260 21.62 1.65 -16.87
C GLY A 260 22.66 0.63 -16.45
N ARG A 261 23.77 1.12 -15.92
CA ARG A 261 24.93 0.33 -15.48
C ARG A 261 24.79 0.03 -14.00
N VAL A 262 24.70 -1.25 -13.64
CA VAL A 262 24.47 -1.69 -12.25
C VAL A 262 25.59 -2.64 -11.81
N ASP A 263 26.26 -2.28 -10.73
CA ASP A 263 27.32 -3.09 -10.12
C ASP A 263 26.76 -4.43 -9.63
N LEU A 264 27.54 -5.51 -9.79
CA LEU A 264 27.21 -6.82 -9.25
C LEU A 264 26.91 -6.72 -7.75
N LEU A 265 25.94 -7.50 -7.27
CA LEU A 265 25.51 -7.61 -5.87
C LEU A 265 24.88 -6.35 -5.24
N LYS A 266 24.99 -5.17 -5.87
CA LYS A 266 24.31 -3.94 -5.46
C LYS A 266 22.82 -4.02 -5.78
N SER A 267 21.99 -3.61 -4.82
CA SER A 267 20.54 -3.50 -5.03
C SER A 267 20.21 -2.08 -5.49
N VAL A 268 19.57 -1.94 -6.65
CA VAL A 268 19.21 -0.65 -7.24
C VAL A 268 17.69 -0.61 -7.45
N PRO A 269 16.98 0.33 -6.82
CA PRO A 269 15.55 0.54 -7.08
C PRO A 269 15.34 1.47 -8.30
N LEU A 270 14.27 1.21 -9.05
CA LEU A 270 13.78 2.04 -10.15
C LEU A 270 12.26 2.14 -10.05
N GLY A 271 11.78 3.37 -9.87
CA GLY A 271 10.35 3.66 -9.73
C GLY A 271 9.75 4.15 -11.04
N ILE A 272 8.56 3.64 -11.36
CA ILE A 272 7.65 4.23 -12.35
C ILE A 272 6.34 4.61 -11.69
N SER A 273 5.62 5.55 -12.28
CA SER A 273 4.35 6.06 -11.76
C SER A 273 3.20 5.59 -12.64
N LEU A 274 2.16 5.04 -12.01
CA LEU A 274 0.92 4.61 -12.65
C LEU A 274 -0.20 5.58 -12.27
N SER A 275 -0.90 6.18 -13.25
CA SER A 275 -1.85 7.27 -12.99
C SER A 275 -3.19 7.06 -13.68
N GLU A 276 -4.27 7.47 -12.99
CA GLU A 276 -5.58 7.71 -13.60
C GLU A 276 -5.74 9.22 -13.80
N THR A 277 -5.92 9.67 -15.05
CA THR A 277 -5.81 11.10 -15.38
C THR A 277 -7.14 11.82 -15.60
N LEU A 278 -8.27 11.11 -15.71
CA LEU A 278 -9.56 11.74 -15.94
C LEU A 278 -10.28 12.15 -14.65
N GLY A 279 -10.11 11.41 -13.54
CA GLY A 279 -10.64 11.78 -12.22
C GLY A 279 -12.08 11.36 -11.94
N TYR A 280 -12.66 10.48 -12.76
CA TYR A 280 -14.06 10.03 -12.61
C TYR A 280 -14.20 8.66 -11.96
N LYS A 281 -13.31 7.72 -12.27
CA LYS A 281 -13.40 6.30 -11.90
C LYS A 281 -12.06 5.77 -11.44
N ASP A 282 -12.09 4.82 -10.53
CA ASP A 282 -10.88 4.13 -10.07
C ASP A 282 -10.46 3.07 -11.10
N ILE A 283 -9.15 2.84 -11.24
CA ILE A 283 -8.60 1.70 -11.98
C ILE A 283 -8.40 0.57 -10.99
N THR A 284 -9.07 -0.56 -11.22
CA THR A 284 -9.08 -1.70 -10.29
C THR A 284 -8.36 -2.91 -10.88
N ALA A 285 -8.13 -3.93 -10.04
CA ALA A 285 -7.47 -5.18 -10.40
C ALA A 285 -6.08 -4.99 -11.02
N VAL A 286 -5.34 -3.97 -10.58
CA VAL A 286 -3.97 -3.71 -11.04
C VAL A 286 -3.08 -4.84 -10.55
N LYS A 287 -2.53 -5.61 -11.50
CA LYS A 287 -1.66 -6.75 -11.24
C LYS A 287 -0.48 -6.71 -12.20
N ILE A 288 0.71 -6.97 -11.67
CA ILE A 288 1.93 -7.11 -12.45
C ILE A 288 2.43 -8.54 -12.38
N GLN A 289 2.76 -9.11 -13.54
CA GLN A 289 3.31 -10.45 -13.66
C GLN A 289 4.48 -10.42 -14.62
N ARG A 290 5.46 -11.27 -14.37
CA ARG A 290 6.58 -11.44 -15.29
C ARG A 290 6.12 -12.20 -16.53
N GLU A 291 6.54 -11.75 -17.70
CA GLU A 291 6.36 -12.51 -18.93
C GLU A 291 7.48 -13.55 -19.08
N THR A 292 7.10 -14.83 -19.12
CA THR A 292 8.05 -15.96 -19.23
C THR A 292 8.08 -16.58 -20.63
N THR A 293 7.25 -16.10 -21.54
CA THR A 293 7.06 -16.65 -22.90
C THR A 293 7.92 -15.96 -23.96
N THR A 294 8.39 -14.74 -23.71
CA THR A 294 9.29 -13.98 -24.58
C THR A 294 10.76 -14.18 -24.19
N ALA A 295 11.66 -13.92 -25.15
CA ALA A 295 13.11 -14.10 -25.04
C ALA A 295 13.81 -13.05 -24.13
N ALA A 296 13.29 -12.82 -22.93
CA ALA A 296 13.96 -12.06 -21.89
C ALA A 296 15.09 -12.91 -21.28
N ASP A 297 16.31 -12.39 -21.24
CA ASP A 297 17.51 -13.15 -20.82
C ASP A 297 17.94 -12.88 -19.36
N GLY A 298 17.33 -11.90 -18.69
CA GLY A 298 17.52 -11.68 -17.26
C GLY A 298 16.86 -12.79 -16.43
N LYS A 299 17.41 -13.17 -15.27
CA LYS A 299 16.79 -14.19 -14.40
C LYS A 299 15.73 -13.62 -13.46
N ASP A 300 14.86 -14.47 -12.94
CA ASP A 300 13.70 -14.14 -12.09
C ASP A 300 14.09 -13.69 -10.69
N ASP A 301 15.05 -14.38 -10.08
CA ASP A 301 15.54 -14.14 -8.74
C ASP A 301 16.41 -12.87 -8.59
N TRP A 302 16.67 -12.18 -9.71
CA TRP A 302 17.42 -10.93 -9.76
C TRP A 302 16.52 -9.70 -9.58
N MET A 303 15.21 -9.81 -9.80
CA MET A 303 14.28 -8.69 -9.81
C MET A 303 13.17 -8.87 -8.78
N ALA A 304 13.03 -7.90 -7.87
CA ALA A 304 11.89 -7.79 -6.98
C ALA A 304 10.95 -6.68 -7.46
N VAL A 305 9.64 -6.94 -7.43
CA VAL A 305 8.61 -5.97 -7.85
C VAL A 305 7.72 -5.64 -6.67
N SER A 306 7.56 -4.35 -6.40
CA SER A 306 6.70 -3.84 -5.32
C SER A 306 5.60 -2.97 -5.93
N LEU A 307 4.37 -3.46 -5.84
CA LEU A 307 3.15 -2.73 -6.16
C LEU A 307 2.37 -2.53 -4.86
N PRO A 308 2.33 -1.31 -4.30
CA PRO A 308 1.77 -1.07 -2.97
C PRO A 308 0.25 -1.14 -2.93
N ALA A 309 -0.43 -0.98 -4.06
CA ALA A 309 -1.88 -1.02 -4.15
C ALA A 309 -2.34 -1.66 -5.46
N SER A 310 -3.38 -2.50 -5.38
CA SER A 310 -4.06 -3.11 -6.53
C SER A 310 -5.15 -2.21 -7.14
N ILE A 311 -5.28 -0.98 -6.63
CA ILE A 311 -6.27 0.02 -7.04
C ILE A 311 -5.56 1.37 -7.18
N ILE A 312 -5.75 2.03 -8.33
CA ILE A 312 -5.37 3.44 -8.54
C ILE A 312 -6.65 4.25 -8.42
N GLN A 313 -6.74 5.04 -7.35
CA GLN A 313 -7.90 5.91 -7.12
C GLN A 313 -8.02 6.96 -8.23
N LYS A 314 -9.25 7.37 -8.52
CA LYS A 314 -9.56 8.41 -9.51
C LYS A 314 -8.72 9.68 -9.29
N GLY A 315 -8.04 10.14 -10.35
CA GLY A 315 -7.19 11.32 -10.34
C GLY A 315 -5.93 11.19 -9.49
N LYS A 316 -5.55 9.97 -9.09
CA LYS A 316 -4.36 9.70 -8.26
C LYS A 316 -3.31 8.92 -9.04
N THR A 317 -2.12 8.92 -8.46
CA THR A 317 -0.93 8.23 -8.95
C THR A 317 -0.43 7.27 -7.88
N VAL A 318 -0.05 6.06 -8.29
CA VAL A 318 0.53 5.01 -7.43
C VAL A 318 1.93 4.67 -7.95
N PRO A 319 2.94 4.54 -7.07
CA PRO A 319 4.27 4.14 -7.49
C PRO A 319 4.33 2.62 -7.70
N LEU A 320 5.06 2.19 -8.73
CA LEU A 320 5.46 0.81 -8.97
C LEU A 320 6.99 0.77 -8.98
N THR A 321 7.58 -0.02 -8.08
CA THR A 321 9.04 -0.07 -7.90
C THR A 321 9.59 -1.43 -8.29
N PHE A 322 10.60 -1.40 -9.16
CA PHE A 322 11.42 -2.55 -9.51
C PHE A 322 12.75 -2.44 -8.76
N THR A 323 13.21 -3.50 -8.13
CA THR A 323 14.52 -3.53 -7.47
C THR A 323 15.36 -4.64 -8.09
N LEU A 324 16.43 -4.24 -8.75
CA LEU A 324 17.37 -5.13 -9.40
C LEU A 324 18.55 -5.42 -8.48
N ARG A 325 18.94 -6.69 -8.39
CA ARG A 325 20.20 -7.14 -7.80
C ARG A 325 20.78 -8.27 -8.64
N PHE A 326 21.87 -7.98 -9.36
CA PHE A 326 22.64 -9.01 -10.05
C PHE A 326 23.32 -9.98 -9.08
N ARG A 327 23.50 -11.23 -9.51
CA ARG A 327 24.06 -12.33 -8.72
C ARG A 327 25.45 -12.72 -9.23
N GLY A 328 26.13 -13.63 -8.53
CA GLY A 328 27.52 -13.99 -8.80
C GLY A 328 27.74 -14.64 -10.18
N GLU A 329 26.70 -15.21 -10.77
CA GLU A 329 26.74 -15.85 -12.09
C GLU A 329 26.43 -14.91 -13.27
N THR A 330 26.21 -13.62 -13.01
CA THR A 330 25.92 -12.63 -14.05
C THR A 330 27.17 -12.33 -14.90
N ILE A 331 26.98 -12.23 -16.21
CA ILE A 331 28.04 -11.89 -17.18
C ILE A 331 28.23 -10.37 -17.19
N VAL A 332 29.33 -9.89 -16.61
CA VAL A 332 29.78 -8.49 -16.67
C VAL A 332 29.84 -7.96 -18.10
N GLY A 333 29.38 -6.72 -18.31
CA GLY A 333 29.34 -6.03 -19.59
C GLY A 333 28.14 -6.42 -20.47
N ARG A 334 27.42 -7.50 -20.14
CA ARG A 334 26.20 -7.90 -20.83
C ARG A 334 25.03 -7.04 -20.37
N THR A 335 24.17 -6.69 -21.32
CA THR A 335 22.87 -6.08 -21.05
C THR A 335 21.82 -7.16 -20.98
N TYR A 336 21.07 -7.20 -19.88
CA TYR A 336 19.98 -8.12 -19.64
C TYR A 336 18.64 -7.41 -19.78
N THR A 337 17.62 -8.15 -20.22
CA THR A 337 16.26 -7.64 -20.38
C THR A 337 15.26 -8.42 -19.53
N TRP A 338 14.24 -7.71 -19.04
CA TRP A 338 13.07 -8.28 -18.36
C TRP A 338 11.81 -7.70 -18.97
N GLN A 339 10.77 -8.51 -19.08
CA GLN A 339 9.48 -8.08 -19.59
C GLN A 339 8.39 -8.41 -18.57
N TYR A 340 7.55 -7.42 -18.28
CA TYR A 340 6.45 -7.53 -17.33
C TYR A 340 5.13 -7.12 -17.99
N PHE A 341 4.08 -7.86 -17.67
CA PHE A 341 2.72 -7.59 -18.09
C PHE A 341 1.95 -6.96 -16.93
N LEU A 342 1.46 -5.74 -17.15
CA LEU A 342 0.60 -5.00 -16.24
C LEU A 342 -0.84 -5.12 -16.72
N SER A 343 -1.69 -5.77 -15.94
CA SER A 343 -3.13 -5.91 -16.24
C SER A 343 -3.96 -5.08 -15.27
N HIS A 344 -5.03 -4.46 -15.78
CA HIS A 344 -5.95 -3.65 -14.99
C HIS A 344 -7.32 -3.53 -15.67
N SER A 345 -8.31 -2.97 -14.97
CA SER A 345 -9.68 -2.83 -15.48
C SER A 345 -9.84 -1.94 -16.72
N ALA A 346 -8.81 -1.19 -17.11
CA ALA A 346 -8.84 -0.29 -18.27
C ALA A 346 -8.03 -0.80 -19.47
N GLY A 347 -7.34 -1.92 -19.34
CA GLY A 347 -6.47 -2.45 -20.39
C GLY A 347 -5.29 -3.25 -19.84
N ASN A 348 -4.37 -3.56 -20.74
CA ASN A 348 -3.13 -4.23 -20.40
C ASN A 348 -1.95 -3.49 -21.04
N GLU A 349 -0.82 -3.48 -20.35
CA GLU A 349 0.39 -2.78 -20.75
C GLU A 349 1.61 -3.68 -20.57
N THR A 350 2.63 -3.45 -21.39
CA THR A 350 3.90 -4.18 -21.33
C THR A 350 5.02 -3.25 -20.91
N ILE A 351 5.81 -3.67 -19.92
CA ILE A 351 6.97 -2.94 -19.40
C ILE A 351 8.23 -3.74 -19.73
N THR A 352 9.19 -3.11 -20.40
CA THR A 352 10.47 -3.74 -20.75
C THR A 352 11.62 -3.07 -20.00
N LEU A 353 12.23 -3.77 -19.06
CA LEU A 353 13.37 -3.26 -18.29
C LEU A 353 14.69 -3.74 -18.89
N LYS A 354 15.72 -2.88 -18.79
CA LYS A 354 17.08 -3.18 -19.22
C LYS A 354 18.09 -2.82 -18.13
N ALA A 355 19.17 -3.58 -18.05
CA ALA A 355 20.31 -3.26 -17.19
C ALA A 355 21.61 -3.89 -17.72
N THR A 356 22.71 -3.15 -17.70
CA THR A 356 24.05 -3.65 -18.00
C THR A 356 24.77 -3.98 -16.71
N ALA A 357 25.23 -5.22 -16.57
CA ALA A 357 25.98 -5.65 -15.40
C ALA A 357 27.39 -5.05 -15.40
N MET A 358 27.78 -4.40 -14.30
CA MET A 358 29.12 -3.83 -14.09
C MET A 358 29.86 -4.57 -12.97
N PRO A 359 31.21 -4.56 -12.96
CA PRO A 359 31.97 -5.06 -11.82
C PRO A 359 31.62 -4.29 -10.53
N ILE A 360 31.86 -4.92 -9.38
CA ILE A 360 31.71 -4.26 -8.06
C ILE A 360 32.69 -3.09 -7.97
N ASP A 361 32.29 -1.98 -7.33
CA ASP A 361 33.04 -0.71 -7.13
C ASP A 361 34.58 -0.83 -7.22
N ILE A 362 35.06 -0.71 -8.46
CA ILE A 362 36.48 -0.85 -8.80
C ILE A 362 37.27 0.32 -8.23
N GLU A 363 36.70 1.52 -8.19
CA GLU A 363 37.41 2.73 -7.77
C GLU A 363 37.61 2.74 -6.25
N GLY A 364 36.61 2.32 -5.47
CA GLY A 364 36.78 2.08 -4.03
C GLY A 364 37.86 1.03 -3.75
N THR A 365 37.83 -0.09 -4.48
CA THR A 365 38.83 -1.17 -4.34
C THR A 365 40.23 -0.69 -4.71
N LYS A 366 40.39 0.05 -5.80
CA LYS A 366 41.68 0.65 -6.20
C LYS A 366 42.19 1.64 -5.17
N SER A 367 41.31 2.46 -4.60
CA SER A 367 41.69 3.44 -3.57
C SER A 367 42.21 2.72 -2.32
N ALA A 368 41.52 1.67 -1.85
CA ALA A 368 41.98 0.88 -0.70
C ALA A 368 43.35 0.23 -0.96
N LEU A 369 43.53 -0.38 -2.13
CA LEU A 369 44.80 -0.99 -2.53
C LEU A 369 45.92 0.05 -2.67
N ALA A 370 45.62 1.26 -3.13
CA ALA A 370 46.60 2.35 -3.22
C ALA A 370 47.08 2.80 -1.83
N THR A 371 46.18 2.87 -0.85
CA THR A 371 46.54 3.15 0.55
C THR A 371 47.40 2.03 1.12
N MET A 372 46.99 0.76 0.97
CA MET A 372 47.75 -0.40 1.47
C MET A 372 49.12 -0.55 0.79
N LYS A 373 49.24 -0.15 -0.48
CA LYS A 373 50.52 -0.09 -1.20
C LYS A 373 51.51 0.87 -0.53
N ALA A 374 51.02 1.93 0.12
CA ALA A 374 51.84 2.88 0.87
C ALA A 374 52.09 2.47 2.33
N SER A 375 51.69 1.27 2.74
CA SER A 375 52.00 0.74 4.08
C SER A 375 53.51 0.60 4.30
N GLY A 376 53.92 0.66 5.58
CA GLY A 376 55.30 0.41 5.99
C GLY A 376 55.72 -1.07 5.91
N ASN A 377 54.75 -1.98 5.76
CA ASN A 377 54.98 -3.42 5.69
C ASN A 377 55.30 -3.85 4.23
N PRO A 378 56.48 -4.45 3.96
CA PRO A 378 56.91 -4.76 2.60
C PRO A 378 56.09 -5.87 1.94
N GLU A 379 55.57 -6.84 2.69
CA GLU A 379 54.67 -7.87 2.18
C GLU A 379 53.31 -7.27 1.77
N ILE A 380 52.72 -6.41 2.63
CA ILE A 380 51.44 -5.74 2.36
C ILE A 380 51.57 -4.84 1.14
N SER A 381 52.61 -3.99 1.11
CA SER A 381 52.88 -3.08 -0.01
C SER A 381 53.00 -3.82 -1.34
N LYS A 382 53.73 -4.94 -1.36
CA LYS A 382 53.94 -5.76 -2.55
C LYS A 382 52.64 -6.42 -3.04
N ILE A 383 51.89 -7.09 -2.16
CA ILE A 383 50.66 -7.79 -2.53
C ILE A 383 49.59 -6.78 -2.98
N ALA A 384 49.48 -5.64 -2.29
CA ALA A 384 48.59 -4.54 -2.67
C ALA A 384 48.97 -3.99 -4.05
N GLY A 385 50.26 -3.78 -4.31
CA GLY A 385 50.77 -3.32 -5.60
C GLY A 385 50.50 -4.30 -6.75
N ASP A 386 50.78 -5.58 -6.55
CA ASP A 386 50.51 -6.64 -7.54
C ASP A 386 49.00 -6.75 -7.84
N THR A 387 48.17 -6.66 -6.81
CA THR A 387 46.70 -6.68 -6.94
C THR A 387 46.18 -5.41 -7.65
N PHE A 388 46.70 -4.24 -7.30
CA PHE A 388 46.36 -2.97 -7.93
C PHE A 388 46.72 -2.98 -9.43
N ASN A 389 47.90 -3.48 -9.77
CA ASN A 389 48.36 -3.60 -11.15
C ASN A 389 47.50 -4.59 -11.93
N MET A 390 47.12 -5.72 -11.34
CA MET A 390 46.18 -6.67 -11.95
C MET A 390 44.81 -6.03 -12.21
N LEU A 391 44.23 -5.36 -11.21
CA LEU A 391 42.94 -4.68 -11.33
C LEU A 391 42.97 -3.51 -12.34
N SER A 392 44.12 -2.88 -12.52
CA SER A 392 44.31 -1.77 -13.47
C SER A 392 44.60 -2.24 -14.90
N SER A 393 45.14 -3.45 -15.07
CA SER A 393 45.52 -4.01 -16.37
C SER A 393 44.48 -4.94 -16.99
N SER A 394 43.41 -5.30 -16.27
CA SER A 394 42.36 -6.22 -16.73
C SER A 394 41.42 -5.68 -17.81
N GLY A 395 41.76 -4.54 -18.44
CA GLY A 395 40.96 -3.91 -19.49
C GLY A 395 40.55 -4.86 -20.63
N ALA A 396 39.24 -5.02 -20.82
CA ALA A 396 38.56 -5.71 -21.93
C ALA A 396 38.64 -7.26 -22.01
N GLY A 397 38.78 -7.97 -20.88
CA GLY A 397 38.58 -9.44 -20.82
C GLY A 397 37.10 -9.89 -20.85
N SER A 398 36.85 -11.20 -21.00
CA SER A 398 35.51 -11.79 -20.83
C SER A 398 34.97 -11.58 -19.40
N ALA A 399 33.65 -11.61 -19.24
CA ALA A 399 32.99 -11.42 -17.94
C ALA A 399 33.49 -12.32 -16.82
N GLU A 400 33.78 -13.58 -17.15
CA GLU A 400 34.32 -14.57 -16.21
C GLU A 400 35.75 -14.19 -15.75
N SER A 401 36.55 -13.64 -16.66
CA SER A 401 37.88 -13.10 -16.33
C SER A 401 37.76 -11.91 -15.38
N TRP A 402 36.82 -10.99 -15.64
CA TRP A 402 36.57 -9.86 -14.75
C TRP A 402 36.05 -10.26 -13.36
N ALA A 403 35.12 -11.21 -13.27
CA ALA A 403 34.62 -11.70 -11.99
C ALA A 403 35.75 -12.29 -11.13
N SER A 404 36.66 -13.06 -11.73
CA SER A 404 37.83 -13.61 -11.03
C SER A 404 38.80 -12.52 -10.55
N VAL A 405 39.08 -11.50 -11.39
CA VAL A 405 39.96 -10.37 -11.05
C VAL A 405 39.37 -9.55 -9.90
N THR A 406 38.09 -9.19 -9.95
CA THR A 406 37.43 -8.40 -8.90
C THR A 406 37.34 -9.18 -7.59
N THR A 407 37.02 -10.48 -7.64
CA THR A 407 36.98 -11.34 -6.44
C THR A 407 38.35 -11.40 -5.77
N ILE A 408 39.41 -11.61 -6.55
CA ILE A 408 40.78 -11.61 -6.00
C ILE A 408 41.13 -10.23 -5.45
N ALA A 409 40.79 -9.15 -6.13
CA ALA A 409 41.09 -7.81 -5.64
C ALA A 409 40.41 -7.50 -4.30
N GLN A 410 39.14 -7.86 -4.13
CA GLN A 410 38.43 -7.67 -2.87
C GLN A 410 38.93 -8.58 -1.76
N CYS A 411 39.13 -9.86 -2.06
CA CYS A 411 39.75 -10.78 -1.09
C CYS A 411 41.15 -10.29 -0.70
N SER A 412 41.90 -9.67 -1.61
CA SER A 412 43.21 -9.08 -1.30
C SER A 412 43.06 -7.91 -0.34
N VAL A 413 42.10 -7.01 -0.54
CA VAL A 413 41.83 -5.92 0.42
C VAL A 413 41.49 -6.49 1.80
N THR A 414 40.56 -7.45 1.89
CA THR A 414 40.19 -8.08 3.17
C THR A 414 41.37 -8.80 3.82
N PHE A 415 42.15 -9.56 3.03
CA PHE A 415 43.35 -10.24 3.50
C PHE A 415 44.38 -9.26 4.05
N LEU A 416 44.67 -8.19 3.30
CA LEU A 416 45.69 -7.22 3.67
C LEU A 416 45.30 -6.43 4.92
N ASP A 417 44.04 -6.00 5.01
CA ASP A 417 43.50 -5.34 6.20
C ASP A 417 43.60 -6.22 7.45
N ALA A 418 43.19 -7.49 7.34
CA ALA A 418 43.29 -8.44 8.45
C ALA A 418 44.75 -8.75 8.80
N MET A 419 45.64 -8.90 7.81
CA MET A 419 47.06 -9.14 8.07
C MET A 419 47.78 -7.94 8.68
N ASP A 420 47.39 -6.71 8.33
CA ASP A 420 47.94 -5.48 8.92
C ASP A 420 47.63 -5.45 10.42
N ARG A 421 46.35 -5.63 10.78
CA ARG A 421 45.92 -5.72 12.18
C ARG A 421 46.55 -6.90 12.92
N ALA A 422 46.61 -8.08 12.30
CA ALA A 422 47.23 -9.25 12.90
C ALA A 422 48.71 -9.00 13.19
N VAL A 423 49.46 -8.41 12.25
CA VAL A 423 50.89 -8.11 12.50
C VAL A 423 51.06 -7.05 13.59
N GLU A 424 50.24 -6.00 13.60
CA GLU A 424 50.26 -5.01 14.67
C GLU A 424 49.96 -5.62 16.05
N ALA A 425 48.96 -6.51 16.14
CA ALA A 425 48.60 -7.21 17.36
C ALA A 425 49.73 -8.14 17.84
N VAL A 426 50.34 -8.90 16.90
CA VAL A 426 51.48 -9.77 17.19
C VAL A 426 52.68 -8.98 17.70
N ASP A 427 53.02 -7.86 17.08
CA ASP A 427 54.15 -7.02 17.47
C ASP A 427 53.85 -6.23 18.77
N GLY A 428 52.58 -5.94 19.04
CA GLY A 428 52.09 -5.30 20.27
C GLY A 428 51.93 -6.23 21.48
N GLY A 429 52.06 -7.55 21.28
CA GLY A 429 51.90 -8.56 22.32
C GLY A 429 50.47 -9.01 22.60
N ASP A 430 49.51 -8.59 21.77
CA ASP A 430 48.09 -8.98 21.84
C ASP A 430 47.80 -10.17 20.93
N GLN A 431 48.29 -11.33 21.34
CA GLN A 431 48.28 -12.55 20.50
C GLN A 431 46.88 -13.19 20.38
N GLU A 432 45.96 -12.86 21.28
CA GLU A 432 44.59 -13.40 21.26
C GLU A 432 43.76 -12.71 20.15
N ASP A 433 43.87 -11.40 20.02
CA ASP A 433 43.21 -10.63 18.95
C ASP A 433 43.81 -10.94 17.57
N ALA A 434 45.13 -11.22 17.51
CA ALA A 434 45.81 -11.60 16.28
C ALA A 434 45.20 -12.84 15.61
N LEU A 435 44.76 -13.83 16.39
CA LEU A 435 44.26 -15.11 15.85
C LEU A 435 42.94 -14.96 15.08
N ASN A 436 42.05 -14.06 15.52
CA ASN A 436 40.78 -13.77 14.84
C ASN A 436 41.02 -13.15 13.46
N ASP A 437 41.93 -12.17 13.38
CA ASP A 437 42.30 -11.56 12.10
C ASP A 437 43.03 -12.57 11.18
N LEU A 438 43.86 -13.46 11.74
CA LEU A 438 44.50 -14.54 10.96
C LEU A 438 43.49 -15.55 10.38
N LEU A 439 42.38 -15.81 11.08
CA LEU A 439 41.28 -16.62 10.53
C LEU A 439 40.60 -15.91 9.35
N VAL A 440 40.30 -14.61 9.47
CA VAL A 440 39.74 -13.81 8.36
C VAL A 440 40.69 -13.82 7.16
N ALA A 441 41.98 -13.63 7.40
CA ALA A 441 43.02 -13.71 6.38
C ALA A 441 43.05 -15.10 5.70
N ARG A 442 42.90 -16.19 6.46
CA ARG A 442 42.84 -17.56 5.92
C ARG A 442 41.65 -17.78 4.98
N ILE A 443 40.47 -17.29 5.36
CA ILE A 443 39.25 -17.38 4.53
C ILE A 443 39.43 -16.59 3.23
N ALA A 444 40.00 -15.39 3.32
CA ALA A 444 40.28 -14.57 2.16
C ALA A 444 41.25 -15.27 1.19
N VAL A 445 42.36 -15.82 1.69
CA VAL A 445 43.34 -16.59 0.88
C VAL A 445 42.73 -17.84 0.26
N ALA A 446 41.92 -18.59 0.99
CA ALA A 446 41.22 -19.77 0.46
C ALA A 446 40.26 -19.39 -0.68
N THR A 447 39.60 -18.24 -0.56
CA THR A 447 38.73 -17.69 -1.60
C THR A 447 39.51 -17.25 -2.83
N MET A 448 40.67 -16.58 -2.66
CA MET A 448 41.57 -16.25 -3.77
C MET A 448 42.03 -17.51 -4.52
N TYR A 449 42.41 -18.56 -3.80
CA TYR A 449 42.86 -19.83 -4.39
C TYR A 449 41.78 -20.44 -5.31
N ARG A 450 40.52 -20.47 -4.85
CA ARG A 450 39.39 -21.01 -5.64
C ARG A 450 39.04 -20.12 -6.84
N SER A 451 39.25 -18.82 -6.72
CA SER A 451 38.94 -17.83 -7.75
C SER A 451 40.06 -17.59 -8.75
N ALA A 452 41.28 -18.04 -8.49
CA ALA A 452 42.42 -17.85 -9.38
C ALA A 452 42.31 -18.66 -10.67
N LYS A 453 42.45 -17.98 -11.81
CA LYS A 453 42.39 -18.51 -13.18
C LYS A 453 43.63 -18.17 -14.01
N THR A 454 44.37 -17.12 -13.66
CA THR A 454 45.57 -16.66 -14.39
C THR A 454 46.83 -16.79 -13.54
N GLN A 455 48.01 -16.77 -14.16
CA GLN A 455 49.27 -16.81 -13.43
C GLN A 455 49.45 -15.60 -12.49
N ALA A 456 49.01 -14.41 -12.90
CA ALA A 456 49.07 -13.22 -12.04
C ALA A 456 48.22 -13.37 -10.77
N GLN A 457 47.00 -13.91 -10.92
CA GLN A 457 46.11 -14.24 -9.82
C GLN A 457 46.71 -15.32 -8.91
N THR A 458 47.32 -16.35 -9.51
CA THR A 458 48.02 -17.41 -8.78
C THR A 458 49.19 -16.86 -7.96
N ASN A 459 49.94 -15.91 -8.51
CA ASN A 459 51.05 -15.27 -7.82
C ASN A 459 50.57 -14.45 -6.61
N ILE A 460 49.47 -13.70 -6.74
CA ILE A 460 48.86 -12.93 -5.62
C ILE A 460 48.42 -13.86 -4.49
N TYR A 461 47.67 -14.94 -4.80
CA TYR A 461 47.28 -15.91 -3.77
C TYR A 461 48.51 -16.57 -3.13
N THR A 462 49.53 -16.93 -3.92
CA THR A 462 50.74 -17.60 -3.42
C THR A 462 51.52 -16.69 -2.49
N ALA A 463 51.68 -15.41 -2.83
CA ALA A 463 52.32 -14.42 -1.98
C ALA A 463 51.53 -14.21 -0.67
N SER A 464 50.21 -14.08 -0.77
CA SER A 464 49.30 -13.92 0.39
C SER A 464 49.36 -15.14 1.33
N ASN A 465 49.28 -16.35 0.78
CA ASN A 465 49.39 -17.58 1.55
C ASN A 465 50.77 -17.76 2.19
N LYS A 466 51.84 -17.33 1.52
CA LYS A 466 53.20 -17.37 2.08
C LYS A 466 53.29 -16.43 3.29
N PHE A 467 52.78 -15.20 3.17
CA PHE A 467 52.78 -14.22 4.25
C PHE A 467 51.96 -14.70 5.46
N LEU A 468 50.73 -15.19 5.22
CA LEU A 468 49.89 -15.79 6.25
C LEU A 468 50.59 -16.95 6.98
N LYS A 469 51.19 -17.88 6.21
CA LYS A 469 51.90 -19.02 6.80
C LYS A 469 53.07 -18.59 7.66
N SER A 470 53.86 -17.59 7.25
CA SER A 470 54.98 -17.11 8.08
C SER A 470 54.51 -16.48 9.39
N THR A 471 53.38 -15.77 9.38
CA THR A 471 52.82 -15.18 10.61
C THR A 471 52.25 -16.27 11.52
N LEU A 472 51.44 -17.19 11.00
CA LEU A 472 50.92 -18.32 11.78
C LEU A 472 52.02 -19.24 12.34
N GLN A 473 53.16 -19.39 11.64
CA GLN A 473 54.32 -20.12 12.17
C GLN A 473 55.00 -19.41 13.34
N ARG A 474 55.03 -18.07 13.32
CA ARG A 474 55.53 -17.28 14.44
C ARG A 474 54.61 -17.39 15.65
N GLU A 475 53.30 -17.29 15.41
CA GLU A 475 52.28 -17.43 16.45
C GLU A 475 52.29 -18.80 17.11
N SER A 476 52.27 -19.87 16.31
CA SER A 476 52.34 -21.23 16.86
C SER A 476 53.62 -21.47 17.67
N ALA A 477 54.77 -20.94 17.23
CA ALA A 477 56.03 -21.04 17.98
C ALA A 477 56.01 -20.22 19.28
N TYR A 478 55.39 -19.04 19.28
CA TYR A 478 55.20 -18.23 20.48
C TYR A 478 54.36 -18.98 21.53
N PHE A 479 53.20 -19.49 21.13
CA PHE A 479 52.31 -20.21 22.05
C PHE A 479 52.90 -21.55 22.50
N GLU A 480 53.64 -22.27 21.65
CA GLU A 480 54.37 -23.46 22.09
C GLU A 480 55.42 -23.13 23.15
N LYS A 481 56.14 -22.01 22.98
CA LYS A 481 57.11 -21.55 23.98
C LYS A 481 56.43 -21.10 25.26
N MET A 482 55.34 -20.34 25.17
CA MET A 482 54.52 -19.92 26.31
C MET A 482 54.02 -21.12 27.11
N ALA A 483 53.56 -22.18 26.45
CA ALA A 483 53.16 -23.41 27.11
C ALA A 483 54.34 -24.13 27.78
N SER A 484 55.52 -24.12 27.16
CA SER A 484 56.72 -24.75 27.73
C SER A 484 57.30 -23.99 28.92
N ASP A 485 57.17 -22.67 28.93
CA ASP A 485 57.71 -21.78 29.96
C ASP A 485 56.71 -21.56 31.12
N ALA A 486 55.47 -22.02 30.99
CA ALA A 486 54.41 -21.81 31.97
C ALA A 486 54.54 -22.76 33.17
N ASP A 487 54.52 -22.18 34.37
CA ASP A 487 54.54 -22.92 35.64
C ASP A 487 53.15 -23.47 36.03
N ASP A 488 52.07 -22.87 35.52
CA ASP A 488 50.69 -23.25 35.85
C ASP A 488 49.95 -23.99 34.72
N ASP A 489 48.95 -24.79 35.07
CA ASP A 489 48.16 -25.57 34.10
C ASP A 489 47.27 -24.67 33.22
N ARG A 490 46.65 -23.61 33.78
CA ARG A 490 45.74 -22.74 33.03
C ARG A 490 46.41 -22.03 31.86
N THR A 491 47.61 -21.47 32.08
CA THR A 491 48.42 -20.84 31.03
C THR A 491 48.79 -21.85 29.95
N ARG A 492 49.15 -23.09 30.33
CA ARG A 492 49.43 -24.19 29.38
C ARG A 492 48.21 -24.54 28.54
N ILE A 493 47.03 -24.62 29.13
CA ILE A 493 45.77 -24.90 28.42
C ILE A 493 45.50 -23.83 27.36
N ILE A 494 45.57 -22.55 27.74
CA ILE A 494 45.35 -21.42 26.83
C ILE A 494 46.35 -21.48 25.67
N ALA A 495 47.64 -21.58 25.99
CA ALA A 495 48.71 -21.59 25.01
C ALA A 495 48.60 -22.78 24.03
N TYR A 496 48.36 -24.00 24.52
CA TYR A 496 48.19 -25.16 23.63
C TYR A 496 46.94 -25.07 22.76
N ARG A 497 45.83 -24.50 23.25
CA ARG A 497 44.63 -24.26 22.42
C ARG A 497 44.91 -23.27 21.29
N HIS A 498 45.54 -22.14 21.58
CA HIS A 498 45.90 -21.17 20.55
C HIS A 498 46.89 -21.76 19.53
N SER A 499 47.87 -22.54 19.99
CA SER A 499 48.78 -23.28 19.11
C SER A 499 48.04 -24.28 18.22
N ALA A 500 47.07 -25.03 18.76
CA ALA A 500 46.25 -25.95 17.99
C ALA A 500 45.44 -25.25 16.89
N THR A 501 44.83 -24.10 17.19
CA THR A 501 44.11 -23.29 16.21
C THR A 501 45.06 -22.70 15.15
N ALA A 502 46.23 -22.21 15.55
CA ALA A 502 47.24 -21.72 14.60
C ALA A 502 47.70 -22.83 13.63
N TYR A 503 47.90 -24.06 14.12
CA TYR A 503 48.24 -25.20 13.27
C TYR A 503 47.09 -25.67 12.37
N GLU A 504 45.84 -25.58 12.85
CA GLU A 504 44.67 -25.82 12.02
C GLU A 504 44.59 -24.79 10.88
N LEU A 505 44.80 -23.50 11.20
CA LEU A 505 44.93 -22.44 10.21
C LEU A 505 46.17 -22.58 9.32
N LEU A 506 47.20 -23.36 9.69
CA LEU A 506 48.30 -23.75 8.81
C LEU A 506 47.96 -24.93 7.89
N ASN A 507 46.85 -25.63 8.16
CA ASN A 507 46.47 -26.92 7.57
C ASN A 507 47.51 -28.02 7.89
N ASP A 508 47.95 -28.06 9.16
CA ASP A 508 48.81 -29.10 9.73
C ASP A 508 48.04 -29.86 10.84
N PRO A 509 47.17 -30.82 10.46
CA PRO A 509 46.32 -31.54 11.42
C PRO A 509 47.13 -32.40 12.40
N GLY A 510 48.36 -32.81 12.03
CA GLY A 510 49.23 -33.60 12.90
C GLY A 510 49.71 -32.77 14.09
N ARG A 511 50.23 -31.57 13.83
CA ARG A 511 50.65 -30.65 14.91
C ARG A 511 49.47 -30.07 15.67
N SER A 512 48.38 -29.74 14.99
CA SER A 512 47.14 -29.28 15.63
C SER A 512 46.60 -30.33 16.62
N GLY A 513 46.50 -31.60 16.20
CA GLY A 513 46.09 -32.70 17.07
C GLY A 513 47.05 -32.91 18.24
N LYS A 514 48.36 -32.80 18.03
CA LYS A 514 49.35 -32.88 19.11
C LYS A 514 49.14 -31.78 20.16
N ALA A 515 48.97 -30.53 19.72
CA ALA A 515 48.71 -29.40 20.63
C ALA A 515 47.36 -29.54 21.35
N SER A 516 46.31 -30.01 20.66
CA SER A 516 45.02 -30.30 21.28
C SER A 516 45.12 -31.35 22.38
N ASN A 517 45.85 -32.45 22.14
CA ASN A 517 46.07 -33.49 23.15
C ASN A 517 46.85 -32.93 24.36
N MET A 518 47.86 -32.10 24.13
CA MET A 518 48.59 -31.44 25.22
C MET A 518 47.70 -30.49 26.04
N ALA A 519 46.74 -29.82 25.40
CA ALA A 519 45.74 -29.03 26.11
C ALA A 519 44.81 -29.94 26.94
N GLU A 520 44.38 -31.09 26.42
CA GLU A 520 43.56 -32.06 27.16
C GLU A 520 44.30 -32.67 28.36
N ASP A 521 45.59 -32.97 28.19
CA ASP A 521 46.46 -33.43 29.28
C ASP A 521 46.57 -32.34 30.37
N ALA A 522 46.76 -31.08 29.98
CA ALA A 522 46.82 -29.95 30.90
C ALA A 522 45.46 -29.68 31.60
N ILE A 523 44.34 -29.84 30.90
CA ILE A 523 42.98 -29.77 31.49
C ILE A 523 42.80 -30.88 32.52
N SER A 524 43.27 -32.10 32.22
CA SER A 524 43.17 -33.23 33.15
C SER A 524 44.01 -32.98 34.40
N SER A 525 45.24 -32.46 34.25
CA SER A 525 46.09 -32.02 35.35
C SER A 525 45.40 -30.92 36.17
N TYR A 526 44.91 -29.87 35.52
CA TYR A 526 44.17 -28.78 36.17
C TYR A 526 43.01 -29.30 37.01
N ASN A 527 42.13 -30.12 36.44
CA ASN A 527 40.97 -30.66 37.15
C ASN A 527 41.39 -31.50 38.37
N GLN A 528 42.43 -32.33 38.22
CA GLN A 528 42.95 -33.13 39.33
C GLN A 528 43.50 -32.24 40.46
N ARG A 529 44.20 -31.14 40.13
CA ARG A 529 44.68 -30.18 41.12
C ARG A 529 43.56 -29.44 41.82
N ILE A 530 42.53 -28.99 41.08
CA ILE A 530 41.35 -28.34 41.67
C ILE A 530 40.61 -29.30 42.61
N GLU A 531 40.41 -30.55 42.19
CA GLU A 531 39.80 -31.58 43.03
C GLU A 531 40.62 -31.84 44.29
N SER A 532 41.94 -32.06 44.14
CA SER A 532 42.86 -32.25 45.27
C SER A 532 42.85 -31.05 46.23
N ALA A 533 42.89 -29.82 45.71
CA ALA A 533 42.86 -28.60 46.50
C ALA A 533 41.54 -28.47 47.29
N ASN A 534 40.40 -28.77 46.65
CA ASN A 534 39.10 -28.79 47.31
C ASN A 534 39.04 -29.84 48.41
N ASP A 535 39.53 -31.06 48.15
CA ASP A 535 39.59 -32.15 49.13
C ASP A 535 40.43 -31.75 50.35
N HIS A 536 41.58 -31.11 50.14
CA HIS A 536 42.40 -30.57 51.23
C HIS A 536 41.64 -29.51 52.06
N CYS A 537 40.91 -28.59 51.42
CA CYS A 537 40.05 -27.64 52.12
C CYS A 537 38.96 -28.32 52.95
N VAL A 538 38.31 -29.35 52.41
CA VAL A 538 37.28 -30.12 53.12
C VAL A 538 37.87 -30.89 54.30
N ASN A 539 39.05 -31.50 54.12
CA ASN A 539 39.77 -32.21 55.19
C ASN A 539 40.16 -31.26 56.33
N ALA A 540 40.64 -30.05 55.99
CA ALA A 540 40.95 -29.02 56.97
C ALA A 540 39.70 -28.63 57.77
N ASP A 541 38.57 -28.40 57.09
CA ASP A 541 37.31 -28.01 57.73
C ASP A 541 36.74 -29.10 58.62
N ASP A 542 36.82 -30.35 58.20
CA ASP A 542 36.40 -31.47 59.02
C ASP A 542 37.32 -31.66 60.23
N ALA A 543 38.62 -31.43 60.09
CA ALA A 543 39.56 -31.46 61.21
C ALA A 543 39.26 -30.35 62.24
N ILE A 544 38.97 -29.12 61.80
CA ILE A 544 38.58 -28.01 62.68
C ILE A 544 37.22 -28.23 63.32
N ARG A 545 36.24 -28.77 62.57
CA ARG A 545 34.92 -29.12 63.11
C ARG A 545 35.05 -30.14 64.24
N ARG A 546 35.80 -31.22 64.02
CA ARG A 546 36.07 -32.23 65.06
C ARG A 546 36.86 -31.64 66.23
N ALA A 547 37.86 -30.78 65.97
CA ALA A 547 38.59 -30.09 67.04
C ALA A 547 37.65 -29.24 67.90
N SER A 548 36.65 -28.60 67.28
CA SER A 548 35.64 -27.80 67.99
C SER A 548 34.74 -28.63 68.90
N ASP A 549 34.53 -29.92 68.64
CA ASP A 549 33.76 -30.81 69.52
C ASP A 549 34.49 -31.07 70.85
N ASP A 550 35.82 -30.93 70.86
CA ASP A 550 36.67 -31.08 72.05
C ASP A 550 36.77 -29.78 72.87
N LEU A 551 36.27 -28.65 72.35
CA LEU A 551 36.35 -27.33 72.97
C LEU A 551 35.10 -27.02 73.81
N TYR A 552 35.32 -26.48 75.01
CA TYR A 552 34.23 -25.98 75.84
C TYR A 552 33.78 -24.60 75.34
N ARG A 553 32.47 -24.42 75.13
CA ARG A 553 31.91 -23.14 74.71
C ARG A 553 31.45 -22.34 75.92
N TRP A 554 32.04 -21.15 76.11
CA TRP A 554 31.60 -20.17 77.09
C TRP A 554 31.16 -18.89 76.37
N GLY A 555 29.84 -18.73 76.21
CA GLY A 555 29.26 -17.66 75.39
C GLY A 555 29.68 -17.81 73.93
N ASP A 556 30.34 -16.78 73.40
CA ASP A 556 30.90 -16.79 72.03
C ASP A 556 32.35 -17.25 71.97
N THR A 557 32.99 -17.50 73.12
CA THR A 557 34.39 -17.96 73.18
C THR A 557 34.45 -19.48 73.27
N LYS A 558 35.34 -20.09 72.49
CA LYS A 558 35.69 -21.51 72.58
C LYS A 558 36.99 -21.64 73.37
N LEU A 559 37.01 -22.53 74.35
CA LEU A 559 38.12 -22.71 75.28
C LEU A 559 38.53 -24.18 75.30
N LEU A 560 39.83 -24.43 75.21
CA LEU A 560 40.38 -25.75 75.51
C LEU A 560 40.58 -25.82 77.03
N VAL A 561 39.76 -26.61 77.71
CA VAL A 561 39.77 -26.72 79.19
C VAL A 561 40.23 -28.09 79.65
N ASN A 562 39.96 -29.14 78.86
CA ASN A 562 40.31 -30.51 79.20
C ASN A 562 41.74 -30.83 78.72
N PRO A 563 42.70 -31.10 79.63
CA PRO A 563 44.07 -31.41 79.23
C PRO A 563 44.20 -32.75 78.50
N PHE A 564 43.27 -33.70 78.66
CA PHE A 564 43.35 -35.01 78.03
C PHE A 564 43.06 -34.99 76.52
N VAL A 565 42.44 -33.92 76.00
CA VAL A 565 42.17 -33.74 74.57
C VAL A 565 43.13 -32.75 73.90
N TYR A 566 44.12 -32.24 74.64
CA TYR A 566 45.09 -31.27 74.12
C TYR A 566 45.82 -31.81 72.88
N ASP A 567 46.35 -33.03 72.95
CA ASP A 567 47.13 -33.61 71.86
C ASP A 567 46.28 -33.82 70.60
N SER A 568 45.02 -34.27 70.76
CA SER A 568 44.11 -34.45 69.63
C SER A 568 43.68 -33.11 69.02
N THR A 569 43.39 -32.09 69.82
CA THR A 569 43.05 -30.75 69.32
C THR A 569 44.25 -30.09 68.63
N SER A 570 45.45 -30.18 69.23
CA SER A 570 46.69 -29.64 68.65
C SER A 570 47.02 -30.29 67.30
N TYR A 571 46.91 -31.61 67.22
CA TYR A 571 47.11 -32.36 65.99
C TYR A 571 46.12 -31.92 64.91
N ARG A 572 44.83 -31.78 65.22
CA ARG A 572 43.80 -31.37 64.26
C ARG A 572 44.02 -29.97 63.70
N TYR A 573 44.40 -29.00 64.53
CA TYR A 573 44.73 -27.65 64.05
C TYR A 573 45.97 -27.65 63.16
N LYS A 574 47.04 -28.35 63.55
CA LYS A 574 48.25 -28.46 62.71
C LYS A 574 47.98 -29.16 61.38
N PHE A 575 47.17 -30.22 61.41
CA PHE A 575 46.73 -30.92 60.22
C PHE A 575 45.93 -29.98 59.31
N ALA A 576 44.95 -29.26 59.85
CA ALA A 576 44.14 -28.32 59.07
C ALA A 576 44.97 -27.20 58.43
N VAL A 577 45.95 -26.62 59.15
CA VAL A 577 46.88 -25.63 58.58
C VAL A 577 47.65 -26.22 57.40
N ASN A 578 48.25 -27.39 57.58
CA ASN A 578 49.02 -28.07 56.53
C ASN A 578 48.15 -28.35 55.29
N GLU A 579 46.93 -28.87 55.48
CA GLU A 579 46.00 -29.13 54.37
C GLU A 579 45.62 -27.82 53.63
N THR A 580 45.36 -26.72 54.35
CA THR A 580 45.09 -25.42 53.69
C THR A 580 46.30 -24.84 52.95
N GLU A 581 47.52 -25.03 53.45
CA GLU A 581 48.75 -24.63 52.75
C GLU A 581 48.95 -25.47 51.47
N THR A 582 48.75 -26.79 51.55
CA THR A 582 48.80 -27.68 50.36
C THR A 582 47.72 -27.32 49.35
N SER A 583 46.51 -26.99 49.80
CA SER A 583 45.42 -26.50 48.94
C SER A 583 45.83 -25.22 48.19
N ALA A 584 46.49 -24.27 48.87
CA ALA A 584 46.99 -23.05 48.25
C ALA A 584 48.03 -23.33 47.15
N GLU A 585 48.99 -24.23 47.42
CA GLU A 585 50.00 -24.65 46.44
C GLU A 585 49.38 -25.31 45.20
N GLU A 586 48.36 -26.17 45.39
CA GLU A 586 47.67 -26.84 44.29
C GLU A 586 46.84 -25.86 43.44
N TYR A 587 46.14 -24.89 44.06
CA TYR A 587 45.46 -23.83 43.31
C TYR A 587 46.46 -22.95 42.54
N LEU A 588 47.62 -22.64 43.13
CA LEU A 588 48.66 -21.86 42.46
C LEU A 588 49.20 -22.60 41.23
N ALA A 589 49.50 -23.90 41.36
CA ALA A 589 49.96 -24.74 40.26
C ALA A 589 48.87 -24.97 39.18
N ALA A 590 47.59 -24.89 39.56
CA ALA A 590 46.48 -24.87 38.61
C ALA A 590 46.33 -23.52 37.87
N GLY A 591 46.85 -22.42 38.44
CA GLY A 591 46.70 -21.06 37.91
C GLY A 591 45.50 -20.29 38.48
N GLU A 592 44.96 -20.71 39.63
CA GLU A 592 43.86 -20.06 40.36
C GLU A 592 44.39 -19.18 41.50
N PHE A 593 44.96 -18.03 41.14
CA PHE A 593 45.65 -17.14 42.09
C PHE A 593 44.76 -16.63 43.24
N GLU A 594 43.49 -16.29 42.98
CA GLU A 594 42.57 -15.79 44.02
C GLU A 594 42.23 -16.88 45.05
N LEU A 595 42.01 -18.12 44.58
CA LEU A 595 41.74 -19.26 45.46
C LEU A 595 42.98 -19.68 46.25
N SER A 596 44.16 -19.62 45.62
CA SER A 596 45.45 -19.81 46.28
C SER A 596 45.64 -18.79 47.41
N GLU A 597 45.44 -17.50 47.14
CA GLU A 597 45.61 -16.44 48.13
C GLU A 597 44.60 -16.61 49.28
N GLY A 598 43.34 -16.89 48.97
CA GLY A 598 42.31 -17.15 49.99
C GLY A 598 42.65 -18.33 50.89
N SER A 599 43.21 -19.41 50.33
CA SER A 599 43.61 -20.60 51.08
C SER A 599 44.84 -20.34 51.97
N ALA A 600 45.80 -19.55 51.49
CA ALA A 600 46.96 -19.13 52.28
C ALA A 600 46.55 -18.23 53.47
N VAL A 601 45.63 -17.27 53.24
CA VAL A 601 45.07 -16.44 54.32
C VAL A 601 44.35 -17.32 55.36
N ARG A 602 43.58 -18.31 54.91
CA ARG A 602 42.90 -19.25 55.81
C ARG A 602 43.87 -20.06 56.65
N ALA A 603 44.99 -20.52 56.09
CA ALA A 603 46.03 -21.21 56.84
C ALA A 603 46.59 -20.33 57.97
N ASP A 604 46.84 -19.05 57.68
CA ASP A 604 47.28 -18.08 58.67
C ASP A 604 46.23 -17.83 59.76
N GLU A 605 44.95 -17.74 59.40
CA GLU A 605 43.86 -17.62 60.36
C GLU A 605 43.80 -18.83 61.30
N LEU A 606 43.88 -20.05 60.78
CA LEU A 606 43.87 -21.28 61.57
C LEU A 606 45.08 -21.37 62.50
N ARG A 607 46.26 -20.95 62.03
CA ARG A 607 47.48 -20.88 62.83
C ARG A 607 47.33 -19.90 63.99
N ASN A 608 46.77 -18.72 63.72
CA ASN A 608 46.51 -17.70 64.74
C ASN A 608 45.44 -18.15 65.74
N GLN A 609 44.37 -18.81 65.29
CA GLN A 609 43.36 -19.41 66.17
C GLN A 609 43.96 -20.46 67.10
N TRP A 610 44.83 -21.34 66.58
CA TRP A 610 45.53 -22.32 67.41
C TRP A 610 46.44 -21.66 68.45
N LEU A 611 47.24 -20.67 68.07
CA LEU A 611 48.11 -19.96 69.00
C LEU A 611 47.33 -19.26 70.12
N PHE A 612 46.18 -18.66 69.76
CA PHE A 612 45.29 -18.05 70.73
C PHE A 612 44.70 -19.08 71.71
N LEU A 613 44.17 -20.20 71.21
CA LEU A 613 43.67 -21.31 72.03
C LEU A 613 44.74 -21.89 72.95
N LEU A 614 45.96 -22.09 72.43
CA LEU A 614 47.11 -22.57 73.20
C LEU A 614 47.45 -21.62 74.33
N GLY A 615 47.50 -20.31 74.07
CA GLY A 615 47.77 -19.30 75.09
C GLY A 615 46.73 -19.33 76.21
N GLN A 616 45.44 -19.43 75.86
CA GLN A 616 44.36 -19.57 76.84
C GLN A 616 44.46 -20.86 77.65
N PHE A 617 44.76 -21.99 77.00
CA PHE A 617 44.94 -23.27 77.68
C PHE A 617 46.10 -23.21 78.69
N LEU A 618 47.25 -22.64 78.30
CA LEU A 618 48.39 -22.48 79.20
C LEU A 618 48.06 -21.60 80.42
N MET A 619 47.32 -20.51 80.22
CA MET A 619 46.86 -19.66 81.33
C MET A 619 45.90 -20.39 82.27
N LEU A 620 44.99 -21.21 81.73
CA LEU A 620 44.10 -22.06 82.53
C LEU A 620 44.89 -23.09 83.34
N MET A 621 45.91 -23.73 82.74
CA MET A 621 46.77 -24.68 83.44
C MET A 621 47.56 -24.03 84.58
N ILE A 622 48.09 -22.81 84.38
CA ILE A 622 48.72 -22.03 85.45
C ILE A 622 47.71 -21.74 86.57
N GLY A 623 46.49 -21.35 86.22
CA GLY A 623 45.39 -21.13 87.16
C GLY A 623 45.08 -22.39 88.00
N TYR A 624 45.01 -23.56 87.37
CA TYR A 624 44.81 -24.83 88.09
C TYR A 624 45.96 -25.15 89.05
N VAL A 625 47.21 -24.91 88.65
CA VAL A 625 48.38 -25.08 89.53
C VAL A 625 48.31 -24.13 90.73
N ILE A 626 47.97 -22.86 90.51
CA ILE A 626 47.82 -21.87 91.59
C ILE A 626 46.70 -22.30 92.55
N LEU A 627 45.52 -22.68 92.04
CA LEU A 627 44.40 -23.16 92.86
C LEU A 627 44.77 -24.40 93.68
N PHE A 628 45.48 -25.36 93.07
CA PHE A 628 45.96 -26.54 93.76
C PHE A 628 46.94 -26.19 94.88
N VAL A 629 47.93 -25.32 94.60
CA VAL A 629 48.88 -24.84 95.61
C VAL A 629 48.16 -24.08 96.74
N CYS A 630 47.20 -23.21 96.42
CA CYS A 630 46.38 -22.51 97.41
C CYS A 630 45.55 -23.48 98.26
N ALA A 631 44.96 -24.52 97.67
CA ALA A 631 44.22 -25.54 98.40
C ALA A 631 45.13 -26.35 99.33
N VAL A 632 46.32 -26.73 98.87
CA VAL A 632 47.33 -27.40 99.71
C VAL A 632 47.78 -26.49 100.86
N LEU A 633 48.10 -25.22 100.58
CA LEU A 633 48.46 -24.23 101.61
C LEU A 633 47.32 -24.01 102.61
N TRP A 634 46.07 -23.93 102.14
CA TRP A 634 44.90 -23.82 103.00
C TRP A 634 44.75 -25.04 103.91
N CYS A 635 44.87 -26.25 103.36
CA CYS A 635 44.83 -27.48 104.16
C CYS A 635 45.95 -27.51 105.20
N VAL A 636 47.17 -27.09 104.85
CA VAL A 636 48.30 -27.00 105.78
C VAL A 636 48.04 -25.95 106.87
N LEU A 637 47.54 -24.76 106.53
CA LEU A 637 47.21 -23.71 107.50
C LEU A 637 46.06 -24.11 108.43
N ALA A 638 45.00 -24.71 107.89
CA ALA A 638 43.89 -25.24 108.67
C ALA A 638 44.34 -26.35 109.61
N PHE A 639 45.24 -27.23 109.14
CA PHE A 639 45.85 -28.26 109.99
C PHE A 639 46.72 -27.63 111.09
N MET A 640 47.51 -26.61 110.77
CA MET A 640 48.30 -25.88 111.77
C MET A 640 47.43 -25.18 112.82
N ALA A 641 46.34 -24.52 112.41
CA ALA A 641 45.38 -23.90 113.32
C ALA A 641 44.71 -24.94 114.23
N PHE A 642 44.29 -26.08 113.66
CA PHE A 642 43.77 -27.21 114.45
C PHE A 642 44.80 -27.73 115.47
N THR A 643 46.08 -27.83 115.11
CA THR A 643 47.14 -28.22 116.06
C THR A 643 47.45 -27.14 117.11
N ALA A 644 47.21 -25.86 116.82
CA ALA A 644 47.37 -24.76 117.77
C ALA A 644 46.21 -24.74 118.77
N ASP A 645 44.96 -24.84 118.28
CA ASP A 645 43.76 -24.92 119.12
C ASP A 645 43.79 -26.16 120.03
N SER A 646 44.21 -27.32 119.51
CA SER A 646 44.36 -28.52 120.35
C SER A 646 45.49 -28.42 121.38
N ARG A 647 46.50 -27.56 121.15
CA ARG A 647 47.50 -27.21 122.17
C ARG A 647 46.98 -26.20 123.20
N GLU A 648 46.08 -25.30 122.82
CA GLU A 648 45.41 -24.40 123.77
C GLU A 648 44.36 -25.16 124.61
N GLU A 649 43.68 -26.18 124.05
CA GLU A 649 42.83 -27.10 124.81
C GLU A 649 43.64 -27.97 125.82
N GLU A 650 44.92 -28.25 125.55
CA GLU A 650 45.80 -28.90 126.54
C GLU A 650 46.19 -27.99 127.72
N PHE A 651 45.97 -26.67 127.61
CA PHE A 651 46.27 -25.68 128.66
C PHE A 651 45.05 -24.95 129.22
N GLY A 652 43.83 -25.44 128.95
CA GLY A 652 42.59 -24.82 129.43
C GLY A 652 41.72 -25.73 130.26
N ASP A 653 41.96 -25.77 131.57
CA ASP A 653 40.95 -26.07 132.59
C ASP A 653 39.65 -25.28 132.30
N VAL A 654 38.49 -25.93 132.36
CA VAL A 654 37.18 -25.31 132.05
C VAL A 654 36.79 -24.35 133.17
N VAL A 655 36.55 -23.08 132.84
CA VAL A 655 35.67 -22.21 133.65
C VAL A 655 34.32 -22.07 132.93
N LEU A 656 33.29 -22.69 133.52
CA LEU A 656 31.88 -22.43 133.25
C LEU A 656 31.48 -21.03 133.76
N LEU A 657 30.65 -20.30 133.01
CA LEU A 657 29.50 -19.51 133.50
C LEU A 657 28.76 -18.82 132.33
N SER A 658 27.42 -18.89 132.38
CA SER A 658 26.38 -18.07 131.71
C SER A 658 26.59 -17.57 130.27
#